data_AF-A0A1B9GHW2-F1
#
_entry.id   AF-A0A1B9GHW2-F1
#
_cell.length_a   1.000
_cell.length_b   1.000
_cell.length_c   1.000
_cell.angle_alpha   90.00
_cell.angle_beta   90.00
_cell.angle_gamma   90.00
#
_symmetry.space_group_name_H-M   'P 1'
#
loop_
_entity.id
_entity.type
_entity.pdbx_description
1 polymer ?
#
loop_
_entity_poly.entity_id
_entity_poly.type
_entity_poly.pdbx_seq_one_letter_code
_entity_poly.pdbx_strand_id
1 'polypeptide(L)'
;MDTSGRPRKVIIVGEYDKSTSRLAWIDYGKGDTHHRAHEKPLPVHIGAGVGGTATAARLAHAGFDVEVYEKNDFSGGRCSLIHHDGYRFDQGPSLLLLPPIFHQLYSDLGTKLEDHVELVQCNPNYVIHYHDGEKVTLSSDRAKLGAEVEKWEGKGGAARLEAFMREAEIHGQLSYDYVLSKPFPSLLSLLRPEVIFNLLKLHPFGSLWGRCARHFQTDRIRRAFSFGSMYLGSSPFDAPGTYTLLQWTETCEGIWYPKGGFHSVVQSLVNIAESHSAKFHYSSPVSSVTYNKSGKTNGVRLENGEWKAADMVVVNADLVWAHNNLFSLSQLSFRSFLTDHCIDSCSSISFYWAMDSTIPSLNAHNIFLAEDYKGSFDDIFKRKGMPREPSFYVNVPSRVDPTAAPEGKDAIVVLVPVGHLLPSHSQDWPALVERARTQVIQVMEARLGIKGLRGKITWEEVNTPQTWKDKFNLTHGSILGITHDFFNVLSFRQQARHPKLKNAYFVGASAHPGTGVPIAIAGSRLCTQAILSDLFMPEPNTYKSAQPDRQNSLDRIQSRSLLYTFENLFSATLPYLIGAVVTFATLLLWTYLGYSSPFTARDQSSDTQRLSRLSWQYWRSVFTTGDSDIDFVLAIVGVVSLAAATAFYFAPPAEPEWAEAARLRAEGMKKEQAAAEARRRTEAQYAWMAAQQQQQQQQAQAQLRQGGPGDGVWVDQALAQGQVAA
;
A
#
# COMPACT_ATOMS: atom_id res chain seq x y z
N MET A 1 1.39 -26.46 38.66
CA MET A 1 1.14 -27.50 37.64
C MET A 1 0.75 -26.81 36.33
N ASP A 2 0.92 -27.44 35.16
CA ASP A 2 0.30 -26.94 33.92
C ASP A 2 -0.99 -27.70 33.55
N THR A 3 -1.57 -27.36 32.39
CA THR A 3 -2.86 -27.88 31.90
C THR A 3 -2.89 -29.40 31.70
N SER A 4 -1.75 -30.09 31.80
CA SER A 4 -1.65 -31.56 31.79
C SER A 4 -1.43 -32.18 33.19
N GLY A 5 -1.51 -31.38 34.26
CA GLY A 5 -1.39 -31.87 35.63
C GLY A 5 0.03 -32.24 36.07
N ARG A 6 1.07 -31.75 35.38
CA ARG A 6 2.48 -31.99 35.78
C ARG A 6 3.07 -30.85 36.62
N PRO A 7 3.89 -31.13 37.65
CA PRO A 7 4.47 -30.09 38.50
C PRO A 7 5.58 -29.36 37.77
N ARG A 8 5.39 -28.05 37.57
CA ARG A 8 6.46 -27.14 37.18
C ARG A 8 7.33 -26.88 38.40
N LYS A 9 8.64 -27.14 38.32
CA LYS A 9 9.61 -26.71 39.32
C LYS A 9 9.65 -25.18 39.33
N VAL A 10 9.29 -24.58 40.46
CA VAL A 10 9.52 -23.16 40.75
C VAL A 10 10.84 -23.08 41.50
N ILE A 11 11.82 -22.33 40.98
CA ILE A 11 13.03 -21.99 41.73
C ILE A 11 12.72 -20.67 42.44
N ILE A 12 12.67 -20.73 43.76
CA ILE A 12 12.49 -19.55 44.63
C ILE A 12 13.87 -19.16 45.13
N VAL A 13 14.29 -17.92 44.87
CA VAL A 13 15.52 -17.34 45.43
C VAL A 13 15.10 -16.46 46.61
N GLY A 14 15.51 -16.82 47.82
CA GLY A 14 15.34 -16.01 49.03
C GLY A 14 16.70 -15.57 49.57
N GLU A 15 16.81 -14.32 50.01
CA GLU A 15 17.97 -13.85 50.79
C GLU A 15 17.84 -14.29 52.25
N TYR A 16 18.94 -14.78 52.82
CA TYR A 16 19.03 -15.20 54.22
C TYR A 16 19.62 -14.05 55.05
N ASP A 17 18.81 -13.42 55.89
CA ASP A 17 19.27 -12.42 56.85
C ASP A 17 19.87 -13.12 58.09
N LYS A 18 21.20 -12.97 58.25
CA LYS A 18 21.97 -13.54 59.35
C LYS A 18 21.67 -12.91 60.72
N SER A 19 21.03 -11.74 60.77
CA SER A 19 20.81 -11.01 62.03
C SER A 19 19.56 -11.46 62.79
N THR A 20 18.59 -12.06 62.10
CA THR A 20 17.28 -12.42 62.67
C THR A 20 16.99 -13.92 62.71
N SER A 21 17.87 -14.76 62.14
CA SER A 21 17.74 -16.23 62.10
C SER A 21 16.37 -16.73 61.64
N ARG A 22 15.69 -15.99 60.75
CA ARG A 22 14.39 -16.35 60.19
C ARG A 22 14.42 -16.28 58.66
N LEU A 23 13.84 -17.30 58.03
CA LEU A 23 13.47 -17.26 56.62
C LEU A 23 12.24 -16.36 56.48
N ALA A 24 12.40 -15.19 55.85
CA ALA A 24 11.29 -14.31 55.53
C ALA A 24 10.63 -14.76 54.23
N TRP A 25 9.34 -15.07 54.29
CA TRP A 25 8.51 -15.33 53.12
C TRP A 25 7.94 -14.01 52.61
N ILE A 26 8.18 -13.67 51.35
CA ILE A 26 7.50 -12.54 50.70
C ILE A 26 6.13 -13.05 50.23
N ASP A 27 5.09 -12.70 50.97
CA ASP A 27 3.70 -12.96 50.60
C ASP A 27 3.22 -11.85 49.64
N TYR A 28 3.03 -12.17 48.36
CA TYR A 28 2.40 -11.27 47.38
C TYR A 28 0.88 -11.40 47.51
N GLY A 29 0.31 -10.88 48.61
CA GLY A 29 -1.11 -11.01 48.87
C GLY A 29 -1.63 -10.14 50.00
N LYS A 30 -2.11 -8.94 49.65
CA LYS A 30 -2.96 -8.03 50.45
C LYS A 30 -2.38 -7.50 51.78
N GLY A 31 -1.93 -6.25 51.74
CA GLY A 31 -1.80 -5.40 52.94
C GLY A 31 -0.93 -4.17 52.71
N ASP A 32 -1.57 -3.01 52.58
CA ASP A 32 -1.04 -1.65 52.77
C ASP A 32 0.38 -1.36 52.29
N THR A 33 0.51 -1.27 50.97
CA THR A 33 1.31 -0.16 50.44
C THR A 33 0.33 0.98 50.20
N HIS A 34 0.72 2.21 50.54
CA HIS A 34 0.17 3.36 49.85
C HIS A 34 0.46 3.17 48.35
N HIS A 35 -0.43 2.45 47.68
CA HIS A 35 -0.54 2.42 46.24
C HIS A 35 -0.74 3.88 45.87
N ARG A 36 0.32 4.52 45.35
CA ARG A 36 0.10 5.55 44.34
C ARG A 36 -0.86 4.90 43.37
N ALA A 37 -2.11 5.37 43.35
CA ALA A 37 -3.03 5.06 42.27
C ALA A 37 -2.19 5.15 41.01
N HIS A 38 -2.15 4.07 40.22
CA HIS A 38 -1.35 4.02 39.00
C HIS A 38 -1.75 5.23 38.14
N GLU A 39 -0.99 6.33 38.24
CA GLU A 39 -1.05 7.41 37.28
C GLU A 39 -0.72 6.72 35.96
N LYS A 40 -1.73 6.69 35.10
CA LYS A 40 -1.59 6.06 33.80
C LYS A 40 -0.47 6.80 33.08
N PRO A 41 0.47 6.10 32.42
CA PRO A 41 1.59 6.76 31.76
C PRO A 41 1.06 7.83 30.80
N LEU A 42 1.67 9.02 30.82
CA LEU A 42 1.28 10.15 29.98
C LEU A 42 2.14 10.19 28.70
N PRO A 43 1.67 9.67 27.55
CA PRO A 43 2.26 9.93 26.25
C PRO A 43 1.98 11.35 25.76
N VAL A 44 3.05 12.04 25.36
CA VAL A 44 2.97 13.27 24.59
C VAL A 44 3.24 13.00 23.12
N HIS A 45 2.33 13.41 22.26
CA HIS A 45 2.43 13.30 20.81
C HIS A 45 2.86 14.63 20.20
N ILE A 46 3.85 14.58 19.31
CA ILE A 46 4.34 15.74 18.57
C ILE A 46 3.83 15.65 17.13
N GLY A 47 2.88 16.51 16.79
CA GLY A 47 2.24 16.64 15.48
C GLY A 47 0.94 15.83 15.36
N ALA A 48 -0.12 16.51 14.92
CA ALA A 48 -1.47 15.97 14.71
C ALA A 48 -1.70 15.51 13.25
N GLY A 49 -0.65 15.03 12.57
CA GLY A 49 -0.82 14.36 11.27
C GLY A 49 -1.45 12.98 11.42
N VAL A 50 -1.96 12.40 10.32
CA VAL A 50 -2.76 11.16 10.36
C VAL A 50 -2.14 10.00 11.15
N GLY A 51 -0.81 9.78 11.04
CA GLY A 51 -0.11 8.75 11.82
C GLY A 51 -0.15 9.03 13.32
N GLY A 52 0.16 10.28 13.72
CA GLY A 52 0.13 10.75 15.10
C GLY A 52 -1.27 10.70 15.71
N THR A 53 -2.28 11.18 14.97
CA THR A 53 -3.69 11.17 15.40
C THR A 53 -4.21 9.74 15.54
N ALA A 54 -3.89 8.84 14.59
CA ALA A 54 -4.29 7.44 14.70
C ALA A 54 -3.63 6.73 15.89
N THR A 55 -2.35 6.99 16.19
CA THR A 55 -1.70 6.45 17.41
C THR A 55 -2.31 7.06 18.67
N ALA A 56 -2.58 8.37 18.69
CA ALA A 56 -3.21 9.04 19.83
C ALA A 56 -4.59 8.44 20.14
N ALA A 57 -5.43 8.24 19.11
CA ALA A 57 -6.74 7.59 19.26
C ALA A 57 -6.60 6.17 19.83
N ARG A 58 -5.66 5.37 19.33
CA ARG A 58 -5.42 4.00 19.81
C ARG A 58 -4.94 3.96 21.27
N LEU A 59 -4.04 4.87 21.66
CA LEU A 59 -3.56 4.95 23.04
C LEU A 59 -4.63 5.48 23.99
N ALA A 60 -5.38 6.51 23.60
CA ALA A 60 -6.51 7.01 24.40
C ALA A 60 -7.57 5.92 24.59
N HIS A 61 -7.91 5.18 23.53
CA HIS A 61 -8.80 4.03 23.59
C HIS A 61 -8.26 2.90 24.49
N ALA A 62 -6.95 2.66 24.49
CA ALA A 62 -6.27 1.75 25.42
C ALA A 62 -6.18 2.31 26.86
N GLY A 63 -6.71 3.51 27.10
CA GLY A 63 -6.91 4.12 28.40
C GLY A 63 -5.77 5.03 28.86
N PHE A 64 -4.78 5.35 28.02
CA PHE A 64 -3.71 6.29 28.34
C PHE A 64 -4.23 7.74 28.45
N ASP A 65 -3.57 8.57 29.25
CA ASP A 65 -3.80 10.02 29.23
C ASP A 65 -2.95 10.62 28.10
N VAL A 66 -3.56 11.21 27.08
CA VAL A 66 -2.85 11.58 25.84
C VAL A 66 -2.94 13.08 25.60
N GLU A 67 -1.79 13.73 25.43
CA GLU A 67 -1.71 15.11 24.97
C GLU A 67 -1.01 15.20 23.62
N VAL A 68 -1.63 15.87 22.65
CA VAL A 68 -1.11 16.08 21.30
C VAL A 68 -0.78 17.56 21.13
N TYR A 69 0.46 17.86 20.74
CA TYR A 69 0.92 19.22 20.46
C TYR A 69 1.13 19.39 18.96
N GLU A 70 0.38 20.31 18.37
CA GLU A 70 0.42 20.63 16.94
C GLU A 70 0.81 22.09 16.74
N LYS A 71 1.72 22.30 15.79
CA LYS A 71 2.25 23.63 15.45
C LYS A 71 1.19 24.48 14.75
N ASN A 72 0.42 23.87 13.88
CA ASN A 72 -0.63 24.55 13.13
C ASN A 72 -1.86 24.75 14.01
N ASP A 73 -2.76 25.62 13.57
CA ASP A 73 -4.08 25.88 14.17
C ASP A 73 -5.13 24.82 13.79
N PHE A 74 -4.73 23.76 13.07
CA PHE A 74 -5.59 22.68 12.59
C PHE A 74 -4.93 21.30 12.69
N SER A 75 -5.74 20.24 12.62
CA SER A 75 -5.30 18.83 12.61
C SER A 75 -5.09 18.27 11.18
N GLY A 76 -4.39 17.14 11.08
CA GLY A 76 -4.23 16.36 9.83
C GLY A 76 -2.92 16.58 9.09
N GLY A 77 -2.19 17.66 9.39
CA GLY A 77 -0.94 17.98 8.70
C GLY A 77 -1.19 18.06 7.19
N ARG A 78 -0.52 17.24 6.39
CA ARG A 78 -0.75 17.17 4.94
C ARG A 78 -2.17 16.73 4.55
N CYS A 79 -2.89 16.03 5.43
CA CYS A 79 -4.30 15.66 5.24
C CYS A 79 -5.23 16.78 5.76
N SER A 80 -5.03 17.99 5.25
CA SER A 80 -5.78 19.20 5.64
C SER A 80 -6.55 19.77 4.46
N LEU A 81 -7.39 20.76 4.75
CA LEU A 81 -8.25 21.43 3.78
C LEU A 81 -7.89 22.91 3.69
N ILE A 82 -8.07 23.48 2.50
CA ILE A 82 -8.13 24.92 2.25
C ILE A 82 -9.57 25.29 1.97
N HIS A 83 -10.06 26.38 2.57
CA HIS A 83 -11.40 26.92 2.35
C HIS A 83 -11.33 28.36 1.87
N HIS A 84 -12.16 28.71 0.89
CA HIS A 84 -12.28 30.07 0.39
C HIS A 84 -13.67 30.27 -0.22
N ASP A 85 -14.47 31.25 0.22
CA ASP A 85 -15.74 31.67 -0.39
C ASP A 85 -16.70 30.53 -0.83
N GLY A 86 -16.84 29.51 0.03
CA GLY A 86 -17.70 28.34 -0.24
C GLY A 86 -17.05 27.22 -1.07
N TYR A 87 -15.79 27.38 -1.47
CA TYR A 87 -14.95 26.35 -2.06
C TYR A 87 -14.12 25.64 -0.98
N ARG A 88 -13.88 24.34 -1.19
CA ARG A 88 -13.03 23.49 -0.36
C ARG A 88 -12.06 22.72 -1.23
N PHE A 89 -10.79 22.67 -0.82
CA PHE A 89 -9.73 21.96 -1.52
C PHE A 89 -9.00 21.02 -0.57
N ASP A 90 -8.78 19.78 -1.02
CA ASP A 90 -7.86 18.86 -0.34
C ASP A 90 -6.43 19.34 -0.55
N GLN A 91 -5.74 19.71 0.54
CA GLN A 91 -4.41 20.31 0.44
C GLN A 91 -3.36 19.28 -0.04
N GLY A 92 -3.45 18.03 0.43
CA GLY A 92 -2.53 16.95 0.10
C GLY A 92 -3.20 15.75 -0.59
N PRO A 93 -3.58 14.70 0.17
CA PRO A 93 -4.16 13.49 -0.40
C PRO A 93 -5.59 13.71 -0.89
N SER A 94 -5.89 13.19 -2.08
CA SER A 94 -7.24 13.17 -2.67
C SER A 94 -7.71 11.76 -3.07
N LEU A 95 -6.85 10.74 -2.89
CA LEU A 95 -7.15 9.35 -3.25
C LEU A 95 -7.04 8.46 -2.01
N LEU A 96 -8.15 7.87 -1.59
CA LEU A 96 -8.16 6.86 -0.53
C LEU A 96 -7.99 5.48 -1.16
N LEU A 97 -6.83 4.88 -0.88
CA LEU A 97 -6.43 3.53 -1.30
C LEU A 97 -6.35 2.62 -0.08
N LEU A 98 -6.41 1.29 -0.30
CA LEU A 98 -6.39 0.30 0.77
C LEU A 98 -7.49 0.52 1.84
N PRO A 99 -8.79 0.65 1.47
CA PRO A 99 -9.88 0.75 2.44
C PRO A 99 -9.82 -0.27 3.60
N PRO A 100 -9.38 -1.55 3.40
CA PRO A 100 -9.24 -2.50 4.50
C PRO A 100 -8.40 -2.00 5.69
N ILE A 101 -7.37 -1.17 5.44
CA ILE A 101 -6.54 -0.59 6.51
C ILE A 101 -7.35 0.43 7.34
N PHE A 102 -8.22 1.20 6.69
CA PHE A 102 -9.11 2.13 7.37
C PHE A 102 -10.18 1.39 8.17
N HIS A 103 -10.86 0.40 7.59
CA HIS A 103 -11.83 -0.40 8.36
C HIS A 103 -11.17 -1.09 9.56
N GLN A 104 -9.96 -1.62 9.40
CA GLN A 104 -9.20 -2.19 10.52
C GLN A 104 -8.88 -1.14 11.59
N LEU A 105 -8.51 0.08 11.21
CA LEU A 105 -8.26 1.17 12.17
C LEU A 105 -9.50 1.46 13.03
N TYR A 106 -10.68 1.59 12.42
CA TYR A 106 -11.90 1.88 13.17
C TYR A 106 -12.35 0.68 14.00
N SER A 107 -12.23 -0.53 13.46
CA SER A 107 -12.49 -1.77 14.20
C SER A 107 -11.58 -1.91 15.42
N ASP A 108 -10.30 -1.51 15.30
CA ASP A 108 -9.35 -1.51 16.40
C ASP A 108 -9.75 -0.53 17.53
N LEU A 109 -10.51 0.51 17.19
CA LEU A 109 -11.07 1.52 18.11
C LEU A 109 -12.49 1.16 18.58
N GLY A 110 -13.00 -0.04 18.23
CA GLY A 110 -14.31 -0.51 18.66
C GLY A 110 -15.50 0.10 17.91
N THR A 111 -15.28 0.68 16.72
CA THR A 111 -16.32 1.31 15.88
C THR A 111 -16.20 0.88 14.42
N LYS A 112 -17.10 1.31 13.54
CA LYS A 112 -16.97 1.12 12.08
C LYS A 112 -16.58 2.42 11.38
N LEU A 113 -15.99 2.35 10.20
CA LEU A 113 -15.58 3.53 9.43
C LEU A 113 -16.81 4.33 8.97
N GLU A 114 -17.85 3.63 8.55
CA GLU A 114 -19.08 4.16 7.96
C GLU A 114 -19.92 4.95 8.97
N ASP A 115 -19.72 4.70 10.28
CA ASP A 115 -20.38 5.45 11.35
C ASP A 115 -19.83 6.88 11.46
N HIS A 116 -18.67 7.17 10.85
CA HIS A 116 -17.97 8.46 10.97
C HIS A 116 -17.72 9.14 9.64
N VAL A 117 -17.44 8.37 8.57
CA VAL A 117 -17.06 8.90 7.26
C VAL A 117 -17.77 8.14 6.15
N GLU A 118 -18.51 8.86 5.30
CA GLU A 118 -19.08 8.31 4.07
C GLU A 118 -17.99 8.24 2.99
N LEU A 119 -17.71 7.03 2.49
CA LEU A 119 -16.82 6.81 1.36
C LEU A 119 -17.59 6.66 0.06
N VAL A 120 -17.16 7.39 -0.97
CA VAL A 120 -17.69 7.31 -2.33
C VAL A 120 -16.62 6.74 -3.24
N GLN A 121 -16.95 5.72 -4.03
CA GLN A 121 -16.01 5.17 -5.02
C GLN A 121 -15.93 6.11 -6.23
N CYS A 122 -14.72 6.49 -6.63
CA CYS A 122 -14.48 7.28 -7.82
C CYS A 122 -14.64 6.41 -9.07
N ASN A 123 -15.58 6.76 -9.95
CA ASN A 123 -15.85 6.02 -11.19
C ASN A 123 -15.99 7.00 -12.38
N PRO A 124 -15.08 6.97 -13.38
CA PRO A 124 -13.89 6.13 -13.45
C PRO A 124 -12.87 6.47 -12.35
N ASN A 125 -11.88 5.60 -12.15
CA ASN A 125 -10.84 5.81 -11.15
C ASN A 125 -10.06 7.09 -11.47
N TYR A 126 -9.58 7.21 -12.70
CA TYR A 126 -9.03 8.43 -13.28
C TYR A 126 -8.90 8.33 -14.81
N VAL A 127 -8.72 9.49 -15.46
CA VAL A 127 -8.48 9.61 -16.90
C VAL A 127 -7.07 10.12 -17.17
N ILE A 128 -6.34 9.46 -18.05
CA ILE A 128 -5.01 9.85 -18.49
C ILE A 128 -5.10 10.50 -19.86
N HIS A 129 -4.62 11.74 -19.97
CA HIS A 129 -4.57 12.54 -21.18
C HIS A 129 -3.16 12.57 -21.76
N TYR A 130 -3.03 12.23 -23.05
CA TYR A 130 -1.75 12.17 -23.76
C TYR A 130 -1.53 13.40 -24.65
N HIS A 131 -0.28 13.60 -25.08
CA HIS A 131 0.14 14.76 -25.89
C HIS A 131 -0.53 14.81 -27.27
N ASP A 132 -0.95 13.67 -27.81
CA ASP A 132 -1.65 13.55 -29.09
C ASP A 132 -3.17 13.78 -29.00
N GLY A 133 -3.67 14.19 -27.83
CA GLY A 133 -5.09 14.46 -27.58
C GLY A 133 -5.93 13.22 -27.25
N GLU A 134 -5.36 12.02 -27.36
CA GLU A 134 -6.01 10.78 -26.97
C GLU A 134 -5.98 10.56 -25.45
N LYS A 135 -6.85 9.67 -24.97
CA LYS A 135 -6.98 9.37 -23.53
C LYS A 135 -7.14 7.89 -23.23
N VAL A 136 -6.73 7.51 -22.03
CA VAL A 136 -6.96 6.19 -21.42
C VAL A 136 -7.74 6.37 -20.13
N THR A 137 -8.85 5.65 -20.00
CA THR A 137 -9.69 5.67 -18.79
C THR A 137 -9.40 4.45 -17.92
N LEU A 138 -8.84 4.65 -16.72
CA LEU A 138 -8.67 3.56 -15.77
C LEU A 138 -9.91 3.42 -14.89
N SER A 139 -10.32 2.18 -14.64
CA SER A 139 -11.56 1.84 -13.96
C SER A 139 -11.38 0.59 -13.12
N SER A 140 -12.10 0.51 -12.00
CA SER A 140 -12.25 -0.72 -11.22
C SER A 140 -13.24 -1.71 -11.84
N ASP A 141 -14.03 -1.26 -12.82
CA ASP A 141 -14.83 -2.16 -13.65
C ASP A 141 -13.91 -2.91 -14.61
N ARG A 142 -13.66 -4.19 -14.30
CA ARG A 142 -12.72 -5.06 -15.02
C ARG A 142 -13.09 -5.21 -16.50
N ALA A 143 -14.38 -5.22 -16.84
CA ALA A 143 -14.84 -5.35 -18.22
C ALA A 143 -14.55 -4.05 -19.00
N LYS A 144 -14.85 -2.88 -18.41
CA LYS A 144 -14.52 -1.58 -19.03
C LYS A 144 -13.02 -1.40 -19.18
N LEU A 145 -12.24 -1.74 -18.15
CA LEU A 145 -10.79 -1.64 -18.20
C LEU A 145 -10.19 -2.59 -19.26
N GLY A 146 -10.70 -3.82 -19.34
CA GLY A 146 -10.29 -4.78 -20.37
C GLY A 146 -10.54 -4.27 -21.78
N ALA A 147 -11.73 -3.71 -22.04
CA ALA A 147 -12.08 -3.12 -23.32
C ALA A 147 -11.21 -1.89 -23.64
N GLU A 148 -10.95 -1.03 -22.65
CA GLU A 148 -10.07 0.14 -22.81
C GLU A 148 -8.63 -0.27 -23.14
N VAL A 149 -8.10 -1.30 -22.47
CA VAL A 149 -6.76 -1.81 -22.78
C VAL A 149 -6.72 -2.45 -24.16
N GLU A 150 -7.70 -3.27 -24.53
CA GLU A 150 -7.77 -3.94 -25.83
C GLU A 150 -7.89 -2.95 -27.01
N LYS A 151 -8.56 -1.80 -26.81
CA LYS A 151 -8.57 -0.69 -27.79
C LYS A 151 -7.16 -0.28 -28.22
N TRP A 152 -6.21 -0.23 -27.28
CA TRP A 152 -4.85 0.25 -27.51
C TRP A 152 -3.84 -0.86 -27.80
N GLU A 153 -4.00 -2.01 -27.15
CA GLU A 153 -3.11 -3.16 -27.23
C GLU A 153 -3.46 -4.13 -28.36
N GLY A 154 -4.60 -3.92 -29.02
CA GLY A 154 -5.15 -4.83 -30.02
C GLY A 154 -5.59 -6.17 -29.42
N LYS A 155 -5.89 -7.13 -30.31
CA LYS A 155 -6.42 -8.44 -29.94
C LYS A 155 -5.58 -9.11 -28.85
N GLY A 156 -6.23 -9.51 -27.76
CA GLY A 156 -5.59 -10.16 -26.63
C GLY A 156 -4.98 -9.20 -25.60
N GLY A 157 -5.14 -7.88 -25.78
CA GLY A 157 -4.77 -6.87 -24.79
C GLY A 157 -5.43 -7.10 -23.43
N ALA A 158 -6.73 -7.42 -23.42
CA ALA A 158 -7.45 -7.76 -22.19
C ALA A 158 -6.85 -9.00 -21.48
N ALA A 159 -6.45 -10.04 -22.22
CA ALA A 159 -5.79 -11.20 -21.62
C ALA A 159 -4.41 -10.88 -21.01
N ARG A 160 -3.68 -9.93 -21.62
CA ARG A 160 -2.40 -9.44 -21.07
C ARG A 160 -2.61 -8.59 -19.82
N LEU A 161 -3.67 -7.79 -19.78
CA LEU A 161 -4.11 -7.11 -18.56
C LEU A 161 -4.39 -8.10 -17.42
N GLU A 162 -5.15 -9.17 -17.67
CA GLU A 162 -5.39 -10.20 -16.65
C GLU A 162 -4.10 -10.86 -16.16
N ALA A 163 -3.15 -11.11 -17.06
CA ALA A 163 -1.85 -11.65 -16.68
C ALA A 163 -1.06 -10.68 -15.78
N PHE A 164 -1.05 -9.39 -16.11
CA PHE A 164 -0.45 -8.35 -15.26
C PHE A 164 -1.14 -8.26 -13.89
N MET A 165 -2.46 -8.37 -13.86
CA MET A 165 -3.25 -8.26 -12.63
C MET A 165 -3.00 -9.41 -11.66
N ARG A 166 -2.86 -10.64 -12.16
CA ARG A 166 -2.47 -11.78 -11.32
C ARG A 166 -1.10 -11.58 -10.67
N GLU A 167 -0.14 -11.03 -11.41
CA GLU A 167 1.18 -10.72 -10.86
C GLU A 167 1.09 -9.60 -9.81
N ALA A 168 0.38 -8.52 -10.13
CA ALA A 168 0.22 -7.38 -9.24
C ALA A 168 -0.56 -7.74 -7.96
N GLU A 169 -1.53 -8.67 -8.04
CA GLU A 169 -2.22 -9.25 -6.90
C GLU A 169 -1.26 -9.98 -5.95
N ILE A 170 -0.38 -10.82 -6.50
CA ILE A 170 0.65 -11.52 -5.73
C ILE A 170 1.54 -10.50 -5.01
N HIS A 171 1.95 -9.43 -5.70
CA HIS A 171 2.74 -8.37 -5.07
C HIS A 171 1.96 -7.67 -3.94
N GLY A 172 0.68 -7.36 -4.16
CA GLY A 172 -0.18 -6.71 -3.17
C GLY A 172 -0.41 -7.55 -1.91
N GLN A 173 -0.90 -8.78 -2.07
CA GLN A 173 -1.20 -9.68 -0.96
C GLN A 173 0.04 -9.97 -0.12
N LEU A 174 1.15 -10.34 -0.76
CA LEU A 174 2.40 -10.63 -0.05
C LEU A 174 2.95 -9.39 0.67
N SER A 175 2.83 -8.20 0.08
CA SER A 175 3.25 -6.96 0.73
C SER A 175 2.38 -6.63 1.94
N TYR A 176 1.06 -6.82 1.83
CA TYR A 176 0.13 -6.58 2.94
C TYR A 176 0.39 -7.51 4.13
N ASP A 177 0.50 -8.81 3.86
CA ASP A 177 0.60 -9.87 4.87
C ASP A 177 1.95 -9.89 5.59
N TYR A 178 3.04 -9.73 4.82
CA TYR A 178 4.40 -10.00 5.32
C TYR A 178 5.24 -8.74 5.50
N VAL A 179 4.85 -7.60 4.91
CA VAL A 179 5.65 -6.38 4.93
C VAL A 179 4.96 -5.25 5.70
N LEU A 180 3.83 -4.75 5.20
CA LEU A 180 3.21 -3.52 5.72
C LEU A 180 2.73 -3.65 7.17
N SER A 181 2.27 -4.83 7.54
CA SER A 181 1.70 -5.11 8.87
C SER A 181 2.71 -5.69 9.87
N LYS A 182 4.01 -5.72 9.53
CA LYS A 182 5.04 -6.37 10.36
C LYS A 182 6.18 -5.41 10.69
N PRO A 183 6.73 -5.48 11.91
CA PRO A 183 7.94 -4.74 12.26
C PRO A 183 9.19 -5.39 11.62
N PHE A 184 10.20 -4.59 11.34
CA PHE A 184 11.51 -5.02 10.82
C PHE A 184 12.65 -4.43 11.69
N PRO A 185 12.74 -4.79 12.98
CA PRO A 185 13.66 -4.16 13.93
C PRO A 185 15.16 -4.39 13.63
N SER A 186 15.49 -5.35 12.77
CA SER A 186 16.88 -5.72 12.46
C SER A 186 17.00 -6.36 11.09
N LEU A 187 18.22 -6.49 10.56
CA LEU A 187 18.50 -7.21 9.30
C LEU A 187 18.10 -8.68 9.36
N LEU A 188 18.14 -9.30 10.56
CA LEU A 188 17.65 -10.67 10.75
C LEU A 188 16.15 -10.82 10.47
N SER A 189 15.38 -9.73 10.54
CA SER A 189 13.94 -9.73 10.20
C SER A 189 13.69 -9.93 8.71
N LEU A 190 14.69 -9.66 7.85
CA LEU A 190 14.65 -9.96 6.42
C LEU A 190 14.83 -11.46 6.13
N LEU A 191 15.39 -12.21 7.10
CA LEU A 191 15.60 -13.65 6.99
C LEU A 191 14.39 -14.49 7.43
N ARG A 192 13.24 -13.84 7.70
CA ARG A 192 11.99 -14.55 7.97
C ARG A 192 11.65 -15.48 6.79
N PRO A 193 11.35 -16.77 7.03
CA PRO A 193 11.08 -17.73 5.97
C PRO A 193 10.03 -17.22 4.97
N GLU A 194 8.99 -16.56 5.46
CA GLU A 194 7.90 -16.00 4.66
C GLU A 194 8.39 -14.90 3.70
N VAL A 195 9.39 -14.11 4.10
CA VAL A 195 10.00 -13.06 3.26
C VAL A 195 10.95 -13.70 2.24
N ILE A 196 11.83 -14.61 2.68
CA ILE A 196 12.81 -15.28 1.80
C ILE A 196 12.10 -16.06 0.69
N PHE A 197 11.13 -16.92 1.04
CA PHE A 197 10.47 -17.81 0.09
C PHE A 197 9.59 -17.06 -0.93
N ASN A 198 9.20 -15.82 -0.62
CA ASN A 198 8.40 -14.99 -1.50
C ASN A 198 9.19 -13.87 -2.19
N LEU A 199 10.49 -13.71 -1.89
CA LEU A 199 11.33 -12.64 -2.45
C LEU A 199 11.36 -12.64 -3.98
N LEU A 200 11.50 -13.82 -4.60
CA LEU A 200 11.50 -13.95 -6.06
C LEU A 200 10.15 -13.57 -6.68
N LYS A 201 9.05 -13.88 -5.98
CA LYS A 201 7.69 -13.56 -6.45
C LYS A 201 7.38 -12.07 -6.35
N LEU A 202 8.01 -11.34 -5.43
CA LEU A 202 7.85 -9.90 -5.26
C LEU A 202 8.57 -9.09 -6.34
N HIS A 203 9.54 -9.68 -7.05
CA HIS A 203 10.35 -9.00 -8.07
C HIS A 203 10.99 -7.66 -7.62
N PRO A 204 11.62 -7.58 -6.43
CA PRO A 204 12.14 -6.32 -5.88
C PRO A 204 13.33 -5.75 -6.67
N PHE A 205 14.01 -6.58 -7.47
CA PHE A 205 15.18 -6.19 -8.27
C PHE A 205 14.85 -5.78 -9.72
N GLY A 206 13.60 -5.96 -10.16
CA GLY A 206 13.12 -5.43 -11.43
C GLY A 206 12.53 -4.04 -11.24
N SER A 207 12.33 -3.28 -12.32
CA SER A 207 11.62 -2.00 -12.27
C SER A 207 10.13 -2.15 -12.56
N LEU A 208 9.31 -1.23 -12.04
CA LEU A 208 7.88 -1.14 -12.34
C LEU A 208 7.64 -1.03 -13.85
N TRP A 209 8.38 -0.15 -14.53
CA TRP A 209 8.34 -0.04 -15.99
C TRP A 209 8.66 -1.37 -16.67
N GLY A 210 9.70 -2.07 -16.21
CA GLY A 210 10.09 -3.38 -16.73
C GLY A 210 9.00 -4.44 -16.56
N ARG A 211 8.23 -4.39 -15.45
CA ARG A 211 7.06 -5.25 -15.27
C ARG A 211 5.96 -4.90 -16.25
N CYS A 212 5.60 -3.62 -16.39
CA CYS A 212 4.61 -3.19 -17.38
C CYS A 212 5.01 -3.59 -18.80
N ALA A 213 6.28 -3.45 -19.18
CA ALA A 213 6.79 -3.79 -20.51
C ALA A 213 6.74 -5.29 -20.84
N ARG A 214 6.74 -6.16 -19.82
CA ARG A 214 6.57 -7.61 -19.98
C ARG A 214 5.14 -7.99 -20.40
N HIS A 215 4.15 -7.21 -19.99
CA HIS A 215 2.74 -7.50 -20.25
C HIS A 215 2.16 -6.65 -21.39
N PHE A 216 2.54 -5.38 -21.48
CA PHE A 216 1.96 -4.45 -22.44
C PHE A 216 2.94 -4.17 -23.58
N GLN A 217 2.42 -4.11 -24.79
CA GLN A 217 3.19 -3.90 -26.02
C GLN A 217 3.33 -2.41 -26.34
N THR A 218 2.30 -1.63 -26.06
CA THR A 218 2.26 -0.20 -26.36
C THR A 218 2.81 0.64 -25.23
N ASP A 219 3.56 1.68 -25.59
CA ASP A 219 4.04 2.66 -24.62
C ASP A 219 2.90 3.41 -23.92
N ARG A 220 1.75 3.57 -24.60
CA ARG A 220 0.56 4.20 -24.02
C ARG A 220 0.11 3.49 -22.75
N ILE A 221 -0.12 2.17 -22.82
CA ILE A 221 -0.56 1.38 -21.67
C ILE A 221 0.56 1.19 -20.66
N ARG A 222 1.83 1.04 -21.09
CA ARG A 222 2.96 1.01 -20.14
C ARG A 222 3.04 2.27 -19.28
N ARG A 223 2.86 3.46 -19.87
CA ARG A 223 2.80 4.73 -19.14
C ARG A 223 1.60 4.75 -18.19
N ALA A 224 0.43 4.32 -18.64
CA ALA A 224 -0.78 4.29 -17.83
C ALA A 224 -0.63 3.46 -16.54
N PHE A 225 0.00 2.29 -16.64
CA PHE A 225 0.15 1.33 -15.54
C PHE A 225 1.45 1.51 -14.74
N SER A 226 2.31 2.46 -15.11
CA SER A 226 3.56 2.75 -14.39
C SER A 226 3.56 4.11 -13.69
N PHE A 227 2.69 5.04 -14.08
CA PHE A 227 2.63 6.38 -13.48
C PHE A 227 2.37 6.36 -11.96
N GLY A 228 1.73 5.30 -11.45
CA GLY A 228 1.49 5.10 -10.02
C GLY A 228 2.76 5.18 -9.15
N SER A 229 3.98 5.02 -9.70
CA SER A 229 5.21 5.24 -8.93
C SER A 229 5.33 6.65 -8.35
N MET A 230 4.65 7.64 -8.92
CA MET A 230 4.60 9.01 -8.40
C MET A 230 3.98 9.11 -7.02
N TYR A 231 3.16 8.13 -6.60
CA TYR A 231 2.56 8.07 -5.27
C TYR A 231 3.62 7.85 -4.19
N LEU A 232 4.77 7.30 -4.60
CA LEU A 232 5.95 7.05 -3.77
C LEU A 232 7.05 8.09 -4.01
N GLY A 233 6.84 9.02 -4.94
CA GLY A 233 7.85 10.03 -5.30
C GLY A 233 9.07 9.37 -5.90
N SER A 234 8.84 8.42 -6.82
CA SER A 234 9.89 7.66 -7.51
C SER A 234 9.62 7.58 -9.00
N SER A 235 10.72 7.51 -9.77
CA SER A 235 10.69 7.21 -11.20
C SER A 235 10.24 5.76 -11.45
N PRO A 236 9.33 5.49 -12.41
CA PRO A 236 8.88 4.13 -12.70
C PRO A 236 9.99 3.25 -13.30
N PHE A 237 11.06 3.88 -13.81
CA PHE A 237 12.23 3.20 -14.36
C PHE A 237 13.16 2.67 -13.26
N ASP A 238 13.08 3.25 -12.06
CA ASP A 238 13.94 2.94 -10.92
C ASP A 238 13.17 2.27 -9.76
N ALA A 239 11.85 2.52 -9.69
CA ALA A 239 10.98 1.95 -8.67
C ALA A 239 10.90 0.41 -8.78
N PRO A 240 11.10 -0.34 -7.68
CA PRO A 240 10.95 -1.80 -7.63
C PRO A 240 9.65 -2.32 -8.26
N GLY A 241 9.75 -3.47 -8.94
CA GLY A 241 8.64 -4.14 -9.61
C GLY A 241 7.52 -4.56 -8.67
N THR A 242 7.83 -4.74 -7.37
CA THR A 242 6.85 -5.00 -6.32
C THR A 242 5.75 -3.93 -6.26
N TYR A 243 6.07 -2.69 -6.65
CA TYR A 243 5.10 -1.58 -6.62
C TYR A 243 4.01 -1.65 -7.68
N THR A 244 3.96 -2.68 -8.55
CA THR A 244 2.73 -2.95 -9.32
C THR A 244 1.51 -3.20 -8.43
N LEU A 245 1.73 -3.51 -7.14
CA LEU A 245 0.66 -3.56 -6.13
C LEU A 245 -0.21 -2.31 -6.11
N LEU A 246 0.33 -1.12 -6.43
CA LEU A 246 -0.43 0.13 -6.44
C LEU A 246 -1.52 0.06 -7.51
N GLN A 247 -1.16 -0.39 -8.70
CA GLN A 247 -2.09 -0.51 -9.81
C GLN A 247 -3.14 -1.60 -9.58
N TRP A 248 -2.76 -2.68 -8.90
CA TRP A 248 -3.73 -3.68 -8.43
C TRP A 248 -4.69 -3.08 -7.41
N THR A 249 -4.19 -2.34 -6.42
CA THR A 249 -5.02 -1.68 -5.40
C THR A 249 -6.06 -0.77 -6.05
N GLU A 250 -5.61 0.12 -6.95
CA GLU A 250 -6.51 1.06 -7.64
C GLU A 250 -7.57 0.34 -8.48
N THR A 251 -7.18 -0.67 -9.26
CA THR A 251 -8.09 -1.31 -10.23
C THR A 251 -8.91 -2.47 -9.65
N CYS A 252 -8.52 -3.03 -8.52
CA CYS A 252 -9.27 -4.11 -7.85
C CYS A 252 -10.06 -3.58 -6.66
N GLU A 253 -9.43 -2.83 -5.75
CA GLU A 253 -10.12 -2.31 -4.55
C GLU A 253 -10.82 -0.98 -4.83
N GLY A 254 -10.33 -0.24 -5.82
CA GLY A 254 -10.88 1.06 -6.20
C GLY A 254 -10.17 2.25 -5.58
N ILE A 255 -10.46 3.40 -6.17
CA ILE A 255 -10.09 4.70 -5.64
C ILE A 255 -11.33 5.27 -4.97
N TRP A 256 -11.18 5.67 -3.72
CA TRP A 256 -12.29 6.17 -2.91
C TRP A 256 -12.04 7.62 -2.51
N TYR A 257 -13.13 8.35 -2.26
CA TYR A 257 -13.13 9.70 -1.75
C TYR A 257 -13.99 9.79 -0.50
N PRO A 258 -13.44 10.24 0.64
CA PRO A 258 -14.23 10.53 1.82
C PRO A 258 -14.98 11.86 1.61
N LYS A 259 -16.32 11.83 1.70
CA LYS A 259 -17.11 13.06 1.64
C LYS A 259 -16.68 14.04 2.74
N GLY A 260 -16.72 15.32 2.42
CA GLY A 260 -16.12 16.39 3.21
C GLY A 260 -14.60 16.57 2.97
N GLY A 261 -13.97 15.73 2.14
CA GLY A 261 -12.53 15.75 1.88
C GLY A 261 -11.74 14.88 2.84
N PHE A 262 -10.47 14.64 2.53
CA PHE A 262 -9.62 13.67 3.20
C PHE A 262 -9.42 13.97 4.69
N HIS A 263 -9.46 15.25 5.07
CA HIS A 263 -9.38 15.68 6.46
C HIS A 263 -10.52 15.10 7.33
N SER A 264 -11.69 14.77 6.76
CA SER A 264 -12.80 14.18 7.53
C SER A 264 -12.40 12.88 8.23
N VAL A 265 -11.53 12.08 7.62
CA VAL A 265 -10.95 10.86 8.21
C VAL A 265 -10.03 11.18 9.39
N VAL A 266 -9.29 12.28 9.34
CA VAL A 266 -8.48 12.69 10.49
C VAL A 266 -9.36 13.26 11.59
N GLN A 267 -10.32 14.10 11.22
CA GLN A 267 -11.19 14.77 12.18
C GLN A 267 -12.03 13.77 12.98
N SER A 268 -12.54 12.71 12.35
CA SER A 268 -13.21 11.62 13.08
C SER A 268 -12.28 10.93 14.09
N LEU A 269 -11.00 10.72 13.77
CA LEU A 269 -10.01 10.15 14.70
C LEU A 269 -9.71 11.10 15.86
N VAL A 270 -9.66 12.42 15.62
CA VAL A 270 -9.58 13.44 16.68
C VAL A 270 -10.79 13.30 17.61
N ASN A 271 -11.99 13.29 17.06
CA ASN A 271 -13.22 13.17 17.84
C ASN A 271 -13.26 11.88 18.69
N ILE A 272 -12.83 10.74 18.11
CA ILE A 272 -12.72 9.48 18.85
C ILE A 272 -11.69 9.59 19.97
N ALA A 273 -10.51 10.16 19.71
CA ALA A 273 -9.48 10.33 20.73
C ALA A 273 -9.96 11.23 21.88
N GLU A 274 -10.61 12.36 21.58
CA GLU A 274 -11.17 13.28 22.58
C GLU A 274 -12.33 12.65 23.38
N SER A 275 -13.14 11.78 22.75
CA SER A 275 -14.15 10.99 23.48
C SER A 275 -13.53 10.05 24.53
N HIS A 276 -12.26 9.69 24.34
CA HIS A 276 -11.42 8.98 25.28
C HIS A 276 -10.49 9.90 26.10
N SER A 277 -10.86 11.18 26.25
CA SER A 277 -10.18 12.21 27.04
C SER A 277 -8.79 12.66 26.56
N ALA A 278 -8.39 12.33 25.33
CA ALA A 278 -7.20 12.92 24.73
C ALA A 278 -7.37 14.44 24.55
N LYS A 279 -6.28 15.20 24.63
CA LYS A 279 -6.29 16.66 24.44
C LYS A 279 -5.43 17.06 23.25
N PHE A 280 -5.97 17.93 22.39
CA PHE A 280 -5.24 18.50 21.27
C PHE A 280 -4.92 19.98 21.54
N HIS A 281 -3.64 20.31 21.55
CA HIS A 281 -3.10 21.65 21.74
C HIS A 281 -2.57 22.16 20.40
N TYR A 282 -3.40 22.93 19.70
CA TYR A 282 -3.04 23.60 18.45
C TYR A 282 -2.21 24.86 18.70
N SER A 283 -1.56 25.37 17.67
CA SER A 283 -0.68 26.54 17.74
C SER A 283 0.38 26.44 18.84
N SER A 284 0.81 25.22 19.16
CA SER A 284 1.69 24.89 20.29
C SER A 284 2.93 24.14 19.80
N PRO A 285 3.81 24.80 19.01
CA PRO A 285 4.98 24.16 18.45
C PRO A 285 5.94 23.67 19.54
N VAL A 286 6.39 22.42 19.40
CA VAL A 286 7.39 21.80 20.28
C VAL A 286 8.79 22.16 19.77
N SER A 287 9.63 22.70 20.65
CA SER A 287 11.01 23.07 20.34
C SER A 287 12.01 21.94 20.59
N SER A 288 11.78 21.10 21.62
CA SER A 288 12.70 20.00 21.95
C SER A 288 12.06 18.92 22.81
N VAL A 289 12.57 17.70 22.68
CA VAL A 289 12.26 16.56 23.55
C VAL A 289 13.22 16.56 24.74
N THR A 290 12.68 16.45 25.96
CA THR A 290 13.48 16.41 27.18
C THR A 290 13.64 14.97 27.68
N TYR A 291 14.80 14.69 28.27
CA TYR A 291 15.14 13.38 28.81
C TYR A 291 16.09 13.51 30.01
N ASN A 292 16.11 12.48 30.85
CA ASN A 292 16.96 12.43 32.03
C ASN A 292 18.38 11.90 31.71
N LYS A 293 19.25 11.87 32.73
CA LYS A 293 20.63 11.38 32.59
C LYS A 293 20.75 9.90 32.17
N SER A 294 19.70 9.09 32.35
CA SER A 294 19.69 7.67 31.92
C SER A 294 19.18 7.48 30.49
N GLY A 295 18.86 8.56 29.77
CA GLY A 295 18.37 8.51 28.40
C GLY A 295 16.90 8.12 28.27
N LYS A 296 16.11 8.25 29.35
CA LYS A 296 14.64 8.09 29.32
C LYS A 296 14.00 9.47 29.12
N THR A 297 13.05 9.56 28.20
CA THR A 297 12.24 10.78 28.01
C THR A 297 11.49 11.15 29.28
N ASN A 298 11.28 12.45 29.48
CA ASN A 298 10.53 12.98 30.63
C ASN A 298 9.61 14.16 30.26
N GLY A 299 9.45 14.46 28.96
CA GLY A 299 8.59 15.54 28.50
C GLY A 299 9.05 16.21 27.21
N VAL A 300 8.45 17.36 26.94
CA VAL A 300 8.78 18.23 25.83
C VAL A 300 8.84 19.69 26.29
N ARG A 301 9.59 20.52 25.58
CA ARG A 301 9.60 21.97 25.75
C ARG A 301 8.96 22.63 24.53
N LEU A 302 7.99 23.50 24.76
CA LEU A 302 7.35 24.29 23.71
C LEU A 302 8.23 25.49 23.29
N GLU A 303 7.99 26.08 22.12
CA GLU A 303 8.76 27.25 21.66
C GLU A 303 8.58 28.47 22.58
N ASN A 304 7.43 28.59 23.27
CA ASN A 304 7.19 29.64 24.27
C ASN A 304 8.00 29.42 25.58
N GLY A 305 8.77 28.34 25.68
CA GLY A 305 9.60 28.00 26.84
C GLY A 305 8.93 27.12 27.89
N GLU A 306 7.62 26.92 27.81
CA GLU A 306 6.85 26.06 28.71
C GLU A 306 7.34 24.60 28.62
N TRP A 307 7.42 23.93 29.77
CA TRP A 307 7.77 22.52 29.85
C TRP A 307 6.53 21.68 30.15
N LYS A 308 6.32 20.62 29.37
CA LYS A 308 5.22 19.68 29.51
C LYS A 308 5.78 18.32 29.86
N ALA A 309 5.48 17.85 31.06
CA ALA A 309 5.94 16.55 31.56
C ALA A 309 5.26 15.41 30.79
N ALA A 310 6.00 14.34 30.51
CA ALA A 310 5.48 13.14 29.86
C ALA A 310 6.35 11.92 30.19
N ASP A 311 5.74 10.74 30.32
CA ASP A 311 6.48 9.49 30.50
C ASP A 311 7.05 8.96 29.19
N MET A 312 6.42 9.34 28.07
CA MET A 312 6.71 8.85 26.73
C MET A 312 6.49 9.96 25.71
N VAL A 313 7.25 9.94 24.62
CA VAL A 313 7.09 10.89 23.51
C VAL A 313 6.94 10.14 22.20
N VAL A 314 5.90 10.45 21.44
CA VAL A 314 5.68 9.94 20.07
C VAL A 314 5.85 11.08 19.08
N VAL A 315 6.79 10.94 18.15
CA VAL A 315 7.11 11.98 17.17
C VAL A 315 6.52 11.60 15.81
N ASN A 316 5.58 12.41 15.33
CA ASN A 316 4.99 12.29 13.98
C ASN A 316 5.53 13.34 12.99
N ALA A 317 6.33 14.29 13.45
CA ALA A 317 7.04 15.25 12.59
C ALA A 317 7.99 14.53 11.62
N ASP A 318 8.34 15.19 10.51
CA ASP A 318 9.30 14.63 9.55
C ASP A 318 10.58 14.17 10.26
N LEU A 319 11.05 12.97 9.94
CA LEU A 319 12.10 12.30 10.70
C LEU A 319 13.41 13.09 10.70
N VAL A 320 13.81 13.60 9.54
CA VAL A 320 15.08 14.34 9.40
C VAL A 320 14.96 15.67 10.12
N TRP A 321 13.83 16.36 9.96
CA TRP A 321 13.57 17.59 10.70
C TRP A 321 13.56 17.35 12.22
N ALA A 322 12.89 16.29 12.68
CA ALA A 322 12.80 15.93 14.09
C ALA A 322 14.18 15.65 14.70
N HIS A 323 15.01 14.85 14.03
CA HIS A 323 16.39 14.61 14.47
C HIS A 323 17.23 15.89 14.55
N ASN A 324 17.01 16.83 13.63
CA ASN A 324 17.79 18.06 13.57
C ASN A 324 17.36 19.12 14.58
N ASN A 325 16.06 19.16 14.94
CA ASN A 325 15.48 20.24 15.72
C ASN A 325 15.00 19.79 17.11
N LEU A 326 14.43 18.60 17.25
CA LEU A 326 13.81 18.16 18.51
C LEU A 326 14.79 17.49 19.47
N PHE A 327 15.89 16.93 18.98
CA PHE A 327 16.87 16.19 19.79
C PHE A 327 18.23 16.90 19.84
N SER A 328 18.90 16.88 20.98
CA SER A 328 20.16 17.62 21.16
C SER A 328 21.34 17.01 20.36
N LEU A 329 22.24 17.90 19.91
CA LEU A 329 23.37 17.61 19.02
C LEU A 329 24.37 16.58 19.56
N SER A 330 24.55 16.49 20.87
CA SER A 330 25.63 15.71 21.49
C SER A 330 25.44 14.18 21.42
N GLN A 331 24.28 13.70 20.95
CA GLN A 331 23.95 12.27 20.93
C GLN A 331 23.77 11.66 19.53
N LEU A 332 23.92 12.43 18.45
CA LEU A 332 23.52 12.00 17.10
C LEU A 332 24.72 11.67 16.20
N SER A 333 25.31 10.49 16.40
CA SER A 333 26.14 9.81 15.38
C SER A 333 25.36 9.42 14.12
N PHE A 334 24.03 9.61 14.12
CA PHE A 334 23.10 9.30 13.03
C PHE A 334 22.80 10.53 12.14
N ARG A 335 23.28 11.71 12.54
CA ARG A 335 22.99 12.99 11.87
C ARG A 335 23.54 13.01 10.44
N SER A 336 24.76 12.50 10.19
CA SER A 336 25.40 12.56 8.86
C SER A 336 24.87 11.56 7.83
N PHE A 337 24.30 10.43 8.26
CA PHE A 337 23.79 9.42 7.33
C PHE A 337 22.44 9.84 6.73
N LEU A 338 21.52 10.35 7.55
CA LEU A 338 20.17 10.72 7.11
C LEU A 338 20.07 12.08 6.39
N THR A 339 20.95 13.04 6.67
CA THR A 339 20.76 14.43 6.20
C THR A 339 21.17 14.66 4.76
N ASP A 340 22.25 14.03 4.28
CA ASP A 340 22.79 14.32 2.94
C ASP A 340 22.50 13.24 1.89
N HIS A 341 22.17 12.00 2.28
CA HIS A 341 22.07 10.86 1.35
C HIS A 341 20.68 10.20 1.28
N CYS A 342 19.73 10.55 2.16
CA CYS A 342 18.43 9.86 2.24
C CYS A 342 17.24 10.65 1.65
N ILE A 343 17.47 11.86 1.11
CA ILE A 343 16.39 12.74 0.65
C ILE A 343 16.52 12.98 -0.84
N ASP A 344 16.00 12.04 -1.62
CA ASP A 344 15.95 12.13 -3.08
C ASP A 344 14.53 12.25 -3.65
N SER A 345 13.50 12.31 -2.80
CA SER A 345 12.10 12.36 -3.24
C SER A 345 11.72 13.73 -3.80
N CYS A 346 10.71 13.76 -4.67
CA CYS A 346 10.26 14.99 -5.30
C CYS A 346 9.49 15.91 -4.33
N SER A 347 9.24 17.13 -4.79
CA SER A 347 8.27 18.05 -4.21
C SER A 347 7.19 18.38 -5.26
N SER A 348 6.33 19.37 -4.97
CA SER A 348 5.31 19.85 -5.90
C SER A 348 5.16 21.36 -5.88
N ILE A 349 4.72 21.89 -7.02
CA ILE A 349 3.95 23.14 -7.10
C ILE A 349 2.49 22.72 -7.21
N SER A 350 1.68 23.13 -6.23
CA SER A 350 0.25 22.81 -6.19
C SER A 350 -0.57 24.08 -6.30
N PHE A 351 -1.54 24.10 -7.22
CA PHE A 351 -2.47 25.20 -7.42
C PHE A 351 -3.86 24.80 -6.91
N TYR A 352 -4.53 25.73 -6.24
CA TYR A 352 -5.91 25.58 -5.76
C TYR A 352 -6.75 26.66 -6.43
N TRP A 353 -7.59 26.26 -7.38
CA TRP A 353 -8.35 27.16 -8.25
C TRP A 353 -9.84 27.12 -7.95
N ALA A 354 -10.38 28.26 -7.54
CA ALA A 354 -11.82 28.49 -7.51
C ALA A 354 -12.29 28.88 -8.91
N MET A 355 -13.07 28.03 -9.55
CA MET A 355 -13.57 28.29 -10.91
C MET A 355 -14.92 29.01 -10.85
N ASP A 356 -15.18 29.90 -11.81
CA ASP A 356 -16.50 30.56 -11.96
C ASP A 356 -17.58 29.65 -12.53
N SER A 357 -17.19 28.50 -13.09
CA SER A 357 -18.04 27.59 -13.85
C SER A 357 -17.44 26.18 -13.83
N THR A 358 -18.29 25.18 -14.10
CA THR A 358 -17.80 23.80 -14.25
C THR A 358 -17.00 23.60 -15.53
N ILE A 359 -16.03 22.66 -15.51
CA ILE A 359 -15.31 22.14 -16.68
C ILE A 359 -15.76 20.70 -16.97
N PRO A 360 -16.78 20.47 -17.83
CA PRO A 360 -17.42 19.16 -17.99
C PRO A 360 -16.52 18.06 -18.54
N SER A 361 -15.43 18.41 -19.22
CA SER A 361 -14.46 17.46 -19.78
C SER A 361 -13.55 16.81 -18.73
N LEU A 362 -13.54 17.32 -17.49
CA LEU A 362 -12.76 16.77 -16.37
C LEU A 362 -13.60 15.83 -15.51
N ASN A 363 -12.96 14.72 -15.12
CA ASN A 363 -13.46 13.79 -14.10
C ASN A 363 -12.96 14.19 -12.71
N ALA A 364 -13.31 13.41 -11.67
CA ALA A 364 -12.80 13.64 -10.33
C ALA A 364 -11.26 13.60 -10.25
N HIS A 365 -10.64 12.73 -11.05
CA HIS A 365 -9.19 12.55 -11.11
C HIS A 365 -8.72 12.48 -12.56
N ASN A 366 -7.73 13.30 -12.90
CA ASN A 366 -7.20 13.39 -14.26
C ASN A 366 -5.67 13.52 -14.20
N ILE A 367 -4.98 12.88 -15.12
CA ILE A 367 -3.53 12.91 -15.23
C ILE A 367 -3.18 13.36 -16.64
N PHE A 368 -2.37 14.41 -16.75
CA PHE A 368 -1.84 14.89 -18.03
C PHE A 368 -0.39 14.47 -18.12
N LEU A 369 -0.07 13.53 -19.02
CA LEU A 369 1.30 13.02 -19.16
C LEU A 369 2.12 13.85 -20.13
N ALA A 370 3.38 14.09 -19.77
CA ALA A 370 4.36 14.68 -20.68
C ALA A 370 4.59 13.79 -21.91
N GLU A 371 4.90 14.43 -23.05
CA GLU A 371 5.35 13.70 -24.25
C GLU A 371 6.63 12.92 -23.98
N ASP A 372 7.67 13.62 -23.50
CA ASP A 372 8.92 13.04 -23.00
C ASP A 372 8.75 12.50 -21.57
N TYR A 373 8.12 11.34 -21.48
CA TYR A 373 7.81 10.69 -20.21
C TYR A 373 9.08 10.46 -19.37
N LYS A 374 10.08 9.74 -19.90
CA LYS A 374 11.30 9.43 -19.15
C LYS A 374 12.12 10.67 -18.83
N GLY A 375 12.30 11.59 -19.78
CA GLY A 375 13.02 12.83 -19.54
C GLY A 375 12.39 13.68 -18.46
N SER A 376 11.05 13.70 -18.36
CA SER A 376 10.34 14.41 -17.28
C SER A 376 10.65 13.84 -15.89
N PHE A 377 10.76 12.51 -15.75
CA PHE A 377 11.20 11.89 -14.49
C PHE A 377 12.68 12.19 -14.20
N ASP A 378 13.55 12.13 -15.21
CA ASP A 378 14.98 12.46 -15.05
C ASP A 378 15.16 13.94 -14.62
N ASP A 379 14.34 14.88 -15.12
CA ASP A 379 14.33 16.28 -14.71
C ASP A 379 14.04 16.45 -13.21
N ILE A 380 13.04 15.72 -12.71
CA ILE A 380 12.60 15.80 -11.30
C ILE A 380 13.61 15.12 -10.37
N PHE A 381 13.93 13.87 -10.67
CA PHE A 381 14.62 13.00 -9.70
C PHE A 381 16.15 13.08 -9.80
N LYS A 382 16.70 13.32 -11.00
CA LYS A 382 18.15 13.38 -11.22
C LYS A 382 18.65 14.81 -11.31
N ARG A 383 17.95 15.68 -12.04
CA ARG A 383 18.33 17.09 -12.21
C ARG A 383 17.73 18.03 -11.15
N LYS A 384 16.83 17.52 -10.30
CA LYS A 384 16.19 18.27 -9.20
C LYS A 384 15.54 19.58 -9.65
N GLY A 385 14.97 19.58 -10.86
CA GLY A 385 14.32 20.73 -11.48
C GLY A 385 12.83 20.51 -11.76
N MET A 386 12.22 21.48 -12.42
CA MET A 386 10.90 21.32 -13.03
C MET A 386 11.08 20.87 -14.48
N PRO A 387 10.36 19.82 -14.95
CA PRO A 387 10.45 19.36 -16.33
C PRO A 387 10.10 20.42 -17.37
N ARG A 388 10.72 20.34 -18.56
CA ARG A 388 10.39 21.27 -19.67
C ARG A 388 8.91 21.23 -20.03
N GLU A 389 8.32 20.04 -20.08
CA GLU A 389 6.87 19.81 -20.12
C GLU A 389 6.53 18.86 -18.97
N PRO A 390 5.90 19.34 -17.89
CA PRO A 390 5.63 18.50 -16.74
C PRO A 390 4.42 17.59 -17.00
N SER A 391 4.50 16.35 -16.52
CA SER A 391 3.29 15.59 -16.23
C SER A 391 2.63 16.20 -15.00
N PHE A 392 1.30 16.35 -14.95
CA PHE A 392 0.61 16.92 -13.80
C PHE A 392 -0.72 16.23 -13.54
N TYR A 393 -1.15 16.30 -12.28
CA TYR A 393 -2.39 15.73 -11.79
C TYR A 393 -3.42 16.83 -11.55
N VAL A 394 -4.68 16.57 -11.88
CA VAL A 394 -5.81 17.48 -11.66
C VAL A 394 -6.93 16.74 -10.94
N ASN A 395 -7.28 17.22 -9.76
CA ASN A 395 -8.42 16.77 -8.97
C ASN A 395 -9.56 17.77 -9.04
N VAL A 396 -10.78 17.27 -9.19
CA VAL A 396 -12.02 18.06 -9.19
C VAL A 396 -12.97 17.42 -8.15
N PRO A 397 -12.81 17.71 -6.86
CA PRO A 397 -13.57 17.05 -5.80
C PRO A 397 -15.09 17.25 -5.93
N SER A 398 -15.53 18.36 -6.53
CA SER A 398 -16.96 18.64 -6.81
C SER A 398 -17.65 17.58 -7.68
N ARG A 399 -16.89 16.73 -8.39
CA ARG A 399 -17.42 15.62 -9.20
C ARG A 399 -17.93 14.45 -8.37
N VAL A 400 -17.39 14.25 -7.17
CA VAL A 400 -17.77 13.15 -6.26
C VAL A 400 -18.43 13.67 -4.98
N ASP A 401 -18.14 14.92 -4.62
CA ASP A 401 -18.74 15.59 -3.47
C ASP A 401 -19.14 17.03 -3.85
N PRO A 402 -20.44 17.27 -4.13
CA PRO A 402 -20.95 18.59 -4.51
C PRO A 402 -20.68 19.68 -3.47
N THR A 403 -20.38 19.33 -2.22
CA THR A 403 -20.09 20.31 -1.16
C THR A 403 -18.71 20.96 -1.30
N ALA A 404 -17.87 20.49 -2.24
CA ALA A 404 -16.53 21.03 -2.44
C ALA A 404 -16.52 22.39 -3.18
N ALA A 405 -17.59 22.76 -3.86
CA ALA A 405 -17.71 24.03 -4.57
C ALA A 405 -19.16 24.54 -4.58
N PRO A 406 -19.39 25.85 -4.77
CA PRO A 406 -20.73 26.38 -5.00
C PRO A 406 -21.41 25.75 -6.22
N GLU A 407 -22.75 25.76 -6.25
CA GLU A 407 -23.52 25.20 -7.35
C GLU A 407 -23.12 25.79 -8.71
N GLY A 408 -22.96 24.93 -9.72
CA GLY A 408 -22.57 25.32 -11.08
C GLY A 408 -21.08 25.67 -11.24
N LYS A 409 -20.26 25.46 -10.21
CA LYS A 409 -18.82 25.81 -10.19
C LYS A 409 -17.95 24.60 -9.83
N ASP A 410 -16.65 24.72 -10.09
CA ASP A 410 -15.66 23.70 -9.71
C ASP A 410 -14.60 24.27 -8.75
N ALA A 411 -14.22 23.44 -7.78
CA ALA A 411 -12.95 23.54 -7.09
C ALA A 411 -11.96 22.64 -7.85
N ILE A 412 -10.80 23.18 -8.25
CA ILE A 412 -9.77 22.40 -8.96
C ILE A 412 -8.46 22.45 -8.18
N VAL A 413 -7.87 21.28 -7.94
CA VAL A 413 -6.51 21.15 -7.40
C VAL A 413 -5.60 20.62 -8.49
N VAL A 414 -4.54 21.37 -8.83
CA VAL A 414 -3.52 20.92 -9.77
C VAL A 414 -2.23 20.65 -9.01
N LEU A 415 -1.59 19.50 -9.26
CA LEU A 415 -0.29 19.14 -8.69
C LEU A 415 0.72 18.92 -9.81
N VAL A 416 1.75 19.76 -9.83
CA VAL A 416 2.89 19.70 -10.75
C VAL A 416 4.12 19.19 -9.99
N PRO A 417 4.59 17.96 -10.23
CA PRO A 417 5.79 17.43 -9.58
C PRO A 417 7.06 18.19 -10.02
N VAL A 418 7.91 18.50 -9.05
CA VAL A 418 9.18 19.23 -9.25
C VAL A 418 10.27 18.67 -8.34
N GLY A 419 11.53 19.01 -8.61
CA GLY A 419 12.62 18.79 -7.65
C GLY A 419 12.39 19.48 -6.30
N HIS A 420 12.92 18.90 -5.23
CA HIS A 420 12.89 19.50 -3.90
C HIS A 420 13.83 20.72 -3.78
N LEU A 421 13.79 21.42 -2.65
CA LEU A 421 14.68 22.54 -2.37
C LEU A 421 16.14 22.07 -2.30
N LEU A 422 17.05 22.81 -2.94
CA LEU A 422 18.48 22.56 -2.89
C LEU A 422 19.18 23.50 -1.91
N PRO A 423 19.90 22.99 -0.90
CA PRO A 423 20.65 23.84 0.04
C PRO A 423 21.78 24.65 -0.62
N SER A 424 22.36 24.13 -1.70
CA SER A 424 23.54 24.68 -2.36
C SER A 424 23.25 25.71 -3.46
N HIS A 425 22.01 25.81 -3.94
CA HIS A 425 21.64 26.65 -5.07
C HIS A 425 20.27 27.29 -4.87
N SER A 426 20.17 28.61 -5.09
CA SER A 426 18.90 29.31 -5.08
C SER A 426 18.10 28.97 -6.35
N GLN A 427 16.86 28.53 -6.16
CA GLN A 427 15.89 28.29 -7.24
C GLN A 427 14.91 29.47 -7.31
N ASP A 428 14.64 30.00 -8.50
CA ASP A 428 13.67 31.07 -8.72
C ASP A 428 12.23 30.51 -8.72
N TRP A 429 11.67 30.33 -7.52
CA TRP A 429 10.33 29.78 -7.35
C TRP A 429 9.22 30.62 -7.98
N PRO A 430 9.20 31.97 -7.87
CA PRO A 430 8.22 32.79 -8.58
C PRO A 430 8.20 32.53 -10.10
N ALA A 431 9.38 32.47 -10.75
CA ALA A 431 9.46 32.16 -12.17
C ALA A 431 8.99 30.73 -12.50
N LEU A 432 9.34 29.75 -11.66
CA LEU A 432 8.89 28.36 -11.83
C LEU A 432 7.38 28.21 -11.65
N VAL A 433 6.77 28.94 -10.71
CA VAL A 433 5.31 28.95 -10.50
C VAL A 433 4.59 29.51 -11.72
N GLU A 434 4.99 30.68 -12.24
CA GLU A 434 4.32 31.25 -13.42
C GLU A 434 4.52 30.38 -14.67
N ARG A 435 5.69 29.74 -14.81
CA ARG A 435 5.94 28.76 -15.88
C ARG A 435 5.00 27.56 -15.74
N ALA A 436 4.92 26.96 -14.56
CA ALA A 436 4.03 25.82 -14.30
C ALA A 436 2.57 26.19 -14.56
N ARG A 437 2.12 27.33 -14.06
CA ARG A 437 0.77 27.85 -14.25
C ARG A 437 0.42 28.00 -15.73
N THR A 438 1.30 28.67 -16.48
CA THR A 438 1.11 28.88 -17.92
C THR A 438 1.06 27.56 -18.69
N GLN A 439 1.96 26.62 -18.39
CA GLN A 439 2.02 25.33 -19.07
C GLN A 439 0.81 24.45 -18.76
N VAL A 440 0.38 24.37 -17.49
CA VAL A 440 -0.81 23.62 -17.10
C VAL A 440 -2.02 24.14 -17.87
N ILE A 441 -2.25 25.46 -17.87
CA ILE A 441 -3.40 26.06 -18.57
C ILE A 441 -3.36 25.74 -20.06
N GLN A 442 -2.20 25.95 -20.72
CA GLN A 442 -2.05 25.67 -22.15
C GLN A 442 -2.28 24.20 -22.49
N VAL A 443 -1.73 23.28 -21.70
CA VAL A 443 -1.89 21.84 -21.91
C VAL A 443 -3.34 21.41 -21.69
N MET A 444 -4.00 21.91 -20.64
CA MET A 444 -5.41 21.63 -20.38
C MET A 444 -6.30 22.17 -21.51
N GLU A 445 -6.11 23.42 -21.94
CA GLU A 445 -6.87 24.00 -23.06
C GLU A 445 -6.70 23.18 -24.35
N ALA A 446 -5.45 22.86 -24.72
CA ALA A 446 -5.15 22.11 -25.93
C ALA A 446 -5.75 20.69 -25.92
N ARG A 447 -5.55 19.93 -24.82
CA ARG A 447 -5.94 18.51 -24.74
C ARG A 447 -7.41 18.29 -24.39
N LEU A 448 -8.07 19.27 -23.79
CA LEU A 448 -9.51 19.21 -23.51
C LEU A 448 -10.35 19.90 -24.58
N GLY A 449 -9.72 20.63 -25.53
CA GLY A 449 -10.43 21.40 -26.54
C GLY A 449 -11.24 22.56 -25.96
N ILE A 450 -10.80 23.12 -24.83
CA ILE A 450 -11.46 24.25 -24.14
C ILE A 450 -10.68 25.55 -24.37
N LYS A 451 -11.35 26.70 -24.21
CA LYS A 451 -10.74 28.03 -24.36
C LYS A 451 -11.07 28.92 -23.16
N GLY A 452 -10.15 29.82 -22.83
CA GLY A 452 -10.35 30.83 -21.81
C GLY A 452 -10.29 30.29 -20.38
N LEU A 453 -9.59 29.18 -20.14
CA LEU A 453 -9.48 28.56 -18.82
C LEU A 453 -8.89 29.54 -17.79
N ARG A 454 -7.89 30.33 -18.20
CA ARG A 454 -7.29 31.39 -17.35
C ARG A 454 -8.33 32.40 -16.85
N GLY A 455 -9.31 32.76 -17.68
CA GLY A 455 -10.35 33.75 -17.32
C GLY A 455 -11.41 33.18 -16.38
N LYS A 456 -11.50 31.86 -16.25
CA LYS A 456 -12.44 31.17 -15.36
C LYS A 456 -11.92 31.01 -13.93
N ILE A 457 -10.62 31.21 -13.70
CA ILE A 457 -10.00 31.14 -12.37
C ILE A 457 -10.31 32.45 -11.64
N THR A 458 -11.19 32.40 -10.65
CA THR A 458 -11.62 33.56 -9.86
C THR A 458 -10.74 33.82 -8.64
N TRP A 459 -10.14 32.75 -8.11
CA TRP A 459 -9.20 32.81 -7.01
C TRP A 459 -8.17 31.67 -7.14
N GLU A 460 -6.95 31.94 -6.67
CA GLU A 460 -5.82 31.03 -6.72
C GLU A 460 -4.99 31.12 -5.43
N GLU A 461 -4.73 29.97 -4.83
CA GLU A 461 -3.66 29.79 -3.83
C GLU A 461 -2.62 28.80 -4.37
N VAL A 462 -1.36 28.96 -3.96
CA VAL A 462 -0.25 28.14 -4.43
C VAL A 462 0.59 27.62 -3.27
N ASN A 463 0.78 26.31 -3.22
CA ASN A 463 1.81 25.69 -2.38
C ASN A 463 3.04 25.38 -3.22
N THR A 464 4.19 25.88 -2.76
CA THR A 464 5.51 25.59 -3.32
C THR A 464 6.28 24.67 -2.37
N PRO A 465 7.44 24.13 -2.77
CA PRO A 465 8.29 23.36 -1.85
C PRO A 465 8.67 24.15 -0.59
N GLN A 466 8.81 25.47 -0.70
CA GLN A 466 9.00 26.33 0.47
C GLN A 466 7.78 26.31 1.41
N THR A 467 6.56 26.41 0.86
CA THR A 467 5.33 26.33 1.66
C THR A 467 5.21 24.99 2.37
N TRP A 468 5.53 23.89 1.68
CA TRP A 468 5.54 22.54 2.26
C TRP A 468 6.55 22.38 3.40
N LYS A 469 7.76 22.93 3.23
CA LYS A 469 8.80 22.97 4.25
C LYS A 469 8.33 23.74 5.48
N ASP A 470 7.81 24.95 5.28
CA ASP A 470 7.53 25.88 6.37
C ASP A 470 6.23 25.53 7.09
N LYS A 471 5.19 25.06 6.39
CA LYS A 471 3.88 24.71 7.02
C LYS A 471 3.93 23.37 7.76
N PHE A 472 4.65 22.38 7.20
CA PHE A 472 4.62 21.00 7.70
C PHE A 472 5.97 20.45 8.17
N ASN A 473 6.99 21.32 8.29
CA ASN A 473 8.34 20.95 8.70
C ASN A 473 8.98 19.87 7.81
N LEU A 474 8.62 19.83 6.53
CA LEU A 474 9.13 18.82 5.60
C LEU A 474 10.54 19.19 5.16
N THR A 475 11.50 18.31 5.42
CA THR A 475 12.89 18.54 5.02
C THR A 475 12.98 18.73 3.49
N HIS A 476 13.66 19.79 3.07
CA HIS A 476 13.75 20.26 1.67
C HIS A 476 12.40 20.51 0.97
N GLY A 477 11.30 20.59 1.72
CA GLY A 477 9.97 20.71 1.15
C GLY A 477 9.48 19.47 0.41
N SER A 478 10.09 18.30 0.59
CA SER A 478 9.65 17.08 -0.09
C SER A 478 8.27 16.65 0.42
N ILE A 479 7.29 16.57 -0.50
CA ILE A 479 5.90 16.27 -0.15
C ILE A 479 5.68 14.80 0.22
N LEU A 480 6.62 13.91 -0.12
CA LEU A 480 6.55 12.47 0.16
C LEU A 480 7.62 12.00 1.16
N GLY A 481 8.55 12.87 1.57
CA GLY A 481 9.54 12.62 2.61
C GLY A 481 10.72 11.77 2.12
N ILE A 482 11.24 10.90 2.98
CA ILE A 482 12.34 9.98 2.66
C ILE A 482 11.88 8.99 1.58
N THR A 483 12.73 8.79 0.56
CA THR A 483 12.48 7.92 -0.60
C THR A 483 12.13 6.48 -0.23
N HIS A 484 11.58 5.76 -1.23
CA HIS A 484 11.18 4.36 -1.15
C HIS A 484 12.13 3.44 -1.95
N ASP A 485 13.42 3.80 -1.97
CA ASP A 485 14.46 2.96 -2.52
C ASP A 485 14.77 1.76 -1.59
N PHE A 486 15.54 0.79 -2.10
CA PHE A 486 15.86 -0.43 -1.39
C PHE A 486 16.52 -0.20 -0.01
N PHE A 487 17.31 0.86 0.14
CA PHE A 487 18.02 1.19 1.39
C PHE A 487 17.21 2.10 2.32
N ASN A 488 16.00 2.49 1.94
CA ASN A 488 15.12 3.33 2.75
C ASN A 488 13.75 2.67 3.03
N VAL A 489 13.67 1.34 2.89
CA VAL A 489 12.51 0.51 3.24
C VAL A 489 12.87 -0.60 4.23
N LEU A 490 11.84 -1.26 4.80
CA LEU A 490 12.00 -2.40 5.72
C LEU A 490 12.96 -2.09 6.88
N SER A 491 13.91 -2.98 7.15
CA SER A 491 14.89 -2.86 8.24
C SER A 491 15.82 -1.64 8.12
N PHE A 492 15.93 -1.03 6.94
CA PHE A 492 16.77 0.15 6.74
C PHE A 492 16.02 1.47 7.01
N ARG A 493 14.67 1.44 7.06
CA ARG A 493 13.86 2.59 7.45
C ARG A 493 13.77 2.69 8.98
N GLN A 494 13.69 3.91 9.49
CA GLN A 494 13.50 4.16 10.92
C GLN A 494 12.27 3.43 11.45
N GLN A 495 12.49 2.53 12.41
CA GLN A 495 11.43 1.77 13.07
C GLN A 495 10.72 2.62 14.13
N ALA A 496 9.62 2.11 14.67
CA ALA A 496 8.82 2.85 15.64
C ALA A 496 9.59 3.27 16.91
N ARG A 497 10.62 2.52 17.35
CA ARG A 497 11.41 2.87 18.54
C ARG A 497 12.58 3.78 18.19
N HIS A 498 12.81 4.81 19.00
CA HIS A 498 14.04 5.60 18.91
C HIS A 498 15.26 4.71 19.24
N PRO A 499 16.34 4.74 18.44
CA PRO A 499 17.44 3.78 18.59
C PRO A 499 18.24 3.93 19.91
N LYS A 500 18.21 5.13 20.52
CA LYS A 500 18.99 5.44 21.73
C LYS A 500 18.19 5.86 22.97
N LEU A 501 16.99 6.40 22.78
CA LEU A 501 16.23 7.05 23.85
C LEU A 501 15.10 6.11 24.25
N LYS A 502 15.03 5.79 25.55
CA LYS A 502 13.93 4.99 26.08
C LYS A 502 12.67 5.85 26.10
N ASN A 503 11.54 5.22 25.81
CA ASN A 503 10.23 5.88 25.76
C ASN A 503 10.12 7.01 24.72
N ALA A 504 10.92 6.97 23.66
CA ALA A 504 10.77 7.82 22.49
C ALA A 504 10.43 6.96 21.27
N TYR A 505 9.41 7.38 20.52
CA TYR A 505 8.89 6.64 19.37
C TYR A 505 8.71 7.55 18.16
N PHE A 506 8.69 6.95 16.97
CA PHE A 506 8.44 7.60 15.70
C PHE A 506 7.24 6.97 15.01
N VAL A 507 6.43 7.81 14.37
CA VAL A 507 5.29 7.40 13.54
C VAL A 507 5.15 8.35 12.35
N GLY A 508 4.34 7.99 11.36
CA GLY A 508 4.06 8.82 10.19
C GLY A 508 4.90 8.42 8.98
N ALA A 509 4.80 9.23 7.92
CA ALA A 509 5.30 8.89 6.59
C ALA A 509 6.82 8.65 6.50
N SER A 510 7.60 9.29 7.37
CA SER A 510 9.06 9.18 7.39
C SER A 510 9.56 8.02 8.26
N ALA A 511 8.66 7.36 9.01
CA ALA A 511 8.94 6.14 9.76
C ALA A 511 8.43 4.89 9.00
N HIS A 512 8.83 3.70 9.45
CA HIS A 512 8.32 2.41 8.94
C HIS A 512 6.81 2.30 9.18
N PRO A 513 6.00 1.85 8.18
CA PRO A 513 6.41 1.25 6.91
C PRO A 513 6.72 2.22 5.77
N GLY A 514 6.27 3.48 5.83
CA GLY A 514 6.61 4.50 4.84
C GLY A 514 5.52 5.51 4.52
N THR A 515 5.66 6.17 3.37
CA THR A 515 4.78 7.24 2.88
C THR A 515 3.43 6.73 2.36
N GLY A 516 2.45 7.62 2.32
CA GLY A 516 1.05 7.32 2.01
C GLY A 516 0.18 7.22 3.26
N VAL A 517 -1.04 7.75 3.19
CA VAL A 517 -1.97 7.78 4.33
C VAL A 517 -2.27 6.39 4.91
N PRO A 518 -2.68 5.37 4.12
CA PRO A 518 -2.89 4.02 4.66
C PRO A 518 -1.61 3.45 5.31
N ILE A 519 -0.44 3.77 4.75
CA ILE A 519 0.83 3.26 5.27
C ILE A 519 1.20 3.93 6.60
N ALA A 520 0.95 5.23 6.74
CA ALA A 520 1.11 5.95 8.00
C ALA A 520 0.14 5.42 9.08
N ILE A 521 -1.09 5.04 8.69
CA ILE A 521 -2.05 4.39 9.58
C ILE A 521 -1.55 3.00 10.00
N ALA A 522 -1.02 2.19 9.08
CA ALA A 522 -0.42 0.90 9.42
C ALA A 522 0.76 1.08 10.39
N GLY A 523 1.61 2.08 10.17
CA GLY A 523 2.67 2.48 11.09
C GLY A 523 2.18 2.92 12.46
N SER A 524 1.02 3.57 12.54
CA SER A 524 0.41 3.95 13.83
C SER A 524 0.08 2.74 14.71
N ARG A 525 -0.36 1.63 14.11
CA ARG A 525 -0.61 0.37 14.79
C ARG A 525 0.69 -0.26 15.27
N LEU A 526 1.72 -0.32 14.42
CA LEU A 526 3.03 -0.83 14.80
C LEU A 526 3.67 -0.02 15.93
N CYS A 527 3.53 1.30 15.90
CA CYS A 527 3.99 2.18 16.98
C CYS A 527 3.25 1.90 18.29
N THR A 528 1.93 1.76 18.23
CA THR A 528 1.11 1.40 19.40
C THR A 528 1.54 0.05 19.99
N GLN A 529 1.74 -0.97 19.15
CA GLN A 529 2.23 -2.28 19.60
C GLN A 529 3.60 -2.20 20.25
N ALA A 530 4.52 -1.39 19.70
CA ALA A 530 5.82 -1.17 20.31
C ALA A 530 5.70 -0.56 21.72
N ILE A 531 4.83 0.43 21.90
CA ILE A 531 4.55 1.08 23.19
C ILE A 531 3.96 0.08 24.19
N LEU A 532 2.91 -0.63 23.81
CA LEU A 532 2.26 -1.63 24.68
C LEU A 532 3.23 -2.73 25.08
N SER A 533 4.04 -3.21 24.14
CA SER A 533 5.07 -4.22 24.39
C SER A 533 6.13 -3.73 25.38
N ASP A 534 6.60 -2.48 25.27
CA ASP A 534 7.62 -1.93 26.17
C ASP A 534 7.07 -1.72 27.60
N LEU A 535 5.76 -1.55 27.73
CA LEU A 535 5.04 -1.45 29.00
C LEU A 535 4.54 -2.80 29.53
N PHE A 536 4.84 -3.91 28.83
CA PHE A 536 4.32 -5.24 29.13
C PHE A 536 2.78 -5.31 29.23
N MET A 537 2.09 -4.46 28.49
CA MET A 537 0.63 -4.46 28.38
C MET A 537 0.17 -5.43 27.28
N PRO A 538 -0.94 -6.16 27.49
CA PRO A 538 -1.49 -7.03 26.46
C PRO A 538 -1.99 -6.19 25.27
N GLU A 539 -1.79 -6.69 24.05
CA GLU A 539 -2.39 -6.08 22.88
C GLU A 539 -3.92 -6.29 22.88
N PRO A 540 -4.70 -5.32 22.36
CA PRO A 540 -6.13 -5.50 22.14
C PRO A 540 -6.41 -6.74 21.30
N ASN A 541 -7.50 -7.47 21.61
CA ASN A 541 -7.85 -8.66 20.83
C ASN A 541 -8.12 -8.35 19.35
N THR A 542 -8.54 -7.13 19.02
CA THR A 542 -8.71 -6.61 17.66
C THR A 542 -7.40 -6.62 16.86
N TYR A 543 -6.24 -6.58 17.53
CA TYR A 543 -4.94 -6.61 16.88
C TYR A 543 -4.48 -8.02 16.50
N LYS A 544 -5.12 -9.05 17.04
CA LYS A 544 -4.90 -10.42 16.56
C LYS A 544 -5.58 -10.51 15.21
N SER A 545 -4.82 -10.84 14.16
CA SER A 545 -5.40 -11.06 12.84
C SER A 545 -6.61 -11.98 12.99
N ALA A 546 -7.77 -11.54 12.55
CA ALA A 546 -8.88 -12.43 12.32
C ALA A 546 -8.39 -13.43 11.27
N GLN A 547 -7.82 -14.55 11.70
CA GLN A 547 -7.89 -15.74 10.87
C GLN A 547 -9.40 -15.96 10.72
N PRO A 548 -9.96 -15.91 9.51
CA PRO A 548 -11.34 -16.28 9.34
C PRO A 548 -11.44 -17.68 9.92
N ASP A 549 -12.13 -17.82 11.03
CA ASP A 549 -12.41 -19.10 11.67
C ASP A 549 -13.45 -19.81 10.79
N ARG A 550 -13.09 -20.07 9.52
CA ARG A 550 -13.81 -20.98 8.65
C ARG A 550 -13.43 -22.37 9.10
N GLN A 551 -13.93 -22.77 10.26
CA GLN A 551 -13.88 -24.14 10.79
C GLN A 551 -14.82 -25.08 10.01
N ASN A 552 -15.08 -24.82 8.73
CA ASN A 552 -15.77 -25.77 7.88
C ASN A 552 -14.75 -26.79 7.37
N SER A 553 -15.08 -28.08 7.46
CA SER A 553 -14.25 -29.16 6.91
C SER A 553 -14.04 -29.04 5.39
N LEU A 554 -14.97 -28.37 4.70
CA LEU A 554 -14.88 -28.07 3.27
C LEU A 554 -13.87 -26.93 2.95
N ASP A 555 -13.59 -26.05 3.90
CA ASP A 555 -12.71 -24.88 3.74
C ASP A 555 -11.27 -25.15 4.22
N ARG A 556 -10.99 -26.37 4.71
CA ARG A 556 -9.64 -26.78 5.06
C ARG A 556 -8.81 -26.90 3.79
N ILE A 557 -7.81 -26.02 3.64
CA ILE A 557 -6.78 -26.13 2.62
C ILE A 557 -6.12 -27.51 2.78
N GLN A 558 -6.38 -28.40 1.83
CA GLN A 558 -5.70 -29.69 1.79
C GLN A 558 -4.23 -29.43 1.49
N SER A 559 -3.34 -29.72 2.45
CA SER A 559 -1.91 -29.64 2.21
C SER A 559 -1.56 -30.55 1.03
N ARG A 560 -1.02 -30.00 -0.06
CA ARG A 560 -0.46 -30.81 -1.13
C ARG A 560 0.54 -31.78 -0.51
N SER A 561 0.42 -33.07 -0.81
CA SER A 561 1.30 -34.06 -0.20
C SER A 561 2.76 -33.71 -0.54
N LEU A 562 3.67 -33.98 0.39
CA LEU A 562 5.11 -33.85 0.14
C LEU A 562 5.48 -34.61 -1.14
N LEU A 563 4.88 -35.78 -1.36
CA LEU A 563 5.03 -36.58 -2.58
C LEU A 563 4.62 -35.80 -3.85
N TYR A 564 3.48 -35.12 -3.87
CA TYR A 564 3.04 -34.34 -5.03
C TYR A 564 3.92 -33.12 -5.31
N THR A 565 4.51 -32.53 -4.26
CA THR A 565 5.45 -31.42 -4.39
C THR A 565 6.80 -31.91 -4.90
N PHE A 566 7.29 -33.04 -4.39
CA PHE A 566 8.48 -33.71 -4.87
C PHE A 566 8.32 -34.19 -6.31
N GLU A 567 7.19 -34.79 -6.66
CA GLU A 567 6.89 -35.29 -8.00
C GLU A 567 6.85 -34.16 -9.03
N ASN A 568 6.28 -32.99 -8.68
CA ASN A 568 6.32 -31.81 -9.54
C ASN A 568 7.71 -31.20 -9.64
N LEU A 569 8.47 -31.14 -8.54
CA LEU A 569 9.84 -30.64 -8.57
C LEU A 569 10.73 -31.57 -9.39
N PHE A 570 10.60 -32.89 -9.21
CA PHE A 570 11.36 -33.90 -9.95
C PHE A 570 10.98 -33.87 -11.43
N SER A 571 9.68 -33.89 -11.78
CA SER A 571 9.25 -33.83 -13.17
C SER A 571 9.61 -32.51 -13.86
N ALA A 572 9.60 -31.38 -13.14
CA ALA A 572 10.02 -30.09 -13.68
C ALA A 572 11.54 -29.96 -13.82
N THR A 573 12.35 -30.52 -12.91
CA THR A 573 13.82 -30.34 -12.89
C THR A 573 14.60 -31.44 -13.61
N LEU A 574 14.07 -32.67 -13.66
CA LEU A 574 14.72 -33.83 -14.28
C LEU A 574 15.05 -33.62 -15.76
N PRO A 575 14.21 -32.97 -16.59
CA PRO A 575 14.56 -32.65 -17.98
C PRO A 575 15.78 -31.72 -18.08
N TYR A 576 15.92 -30.76 -17.17
CA TYR A 576 17.06 -29.83 -17.15
C TYR A 576 18.34 -30.53 -16.68
N LEU A 577 18.25 -31.43 -15.69
CA LEU A 577 19.36 -32.25 -15.22
C LEU A 577 19.86 -33.20 -16.31
N ILE A 578 18.95 -33.87 -17.02
CA ILE A 578 19.28 -34.73 -18.16
C ILE A 578 19.91 -33.88 -19.28
N GLY A 579 19.32 -32.73 -19.61
CA GLY A 579 19.86 -31.80 -20.61
C GLY A 579 21.27 -31.32 -20.26
N ALA A 580 21.55 -31.00 -18.99
CA ALA A 580 22.87 -30.59 -18.54
C ALA A 580 23.90 -31.72 -18.64
N VAL A 581 23.54 -32.95 -18.23
CA VAL A 581 24.41 -34.13 -18.32
C VAL A 581 24.71 -34.48 -19.78
N VAL A 582 23.71 -34.47 -20.65
CA VAL A 582 23.88 -34.70 -22.09
C VAL A 582 24.78 -33.64 -22.69
N THR A 583 24.54 -32.36 -22.41
CA THR A 583 25.38 -31.25 -22.90
C THR A 583 26.83 -31.42 -22.45
N PHE A 584 27.05 -31.76 -21.18
CA PHE A 584 28.38 -31.99 -20.63
C PHE A 584 29.09 -33.19 -21.25
N ALA A 585 28.38 -34.31 -21.43
CA ALA A 585 28.91 -35.50 -22.10
C ALA A 585 29.24 -35.23 -23.57
N THR A 586 28.41 -34.43 -24.27
CA THR A 586 28.64 -34.05 -25.66
C THR A 586 29.87 -33.14 -25.78
N LEU A 587 30.04 -32.19 -24.86
CA LEU A 587 31.25 -31.34 -24.79
C LEU A 587 32.52 -32.15 -24.49
N LEU A 588 32.44 -33.15 -23.61
CA LEU A 588 33.55 -34.07 -23.32
C LEU A 588 33.91 -34.92 -24.53
N LEU A 589 32.91 -35.48 -25.23
CA LEU A 589 33.12 -36.27 -26.44
C LEU A 589 33.71 -35.41 -27.56
N TRP A 590 33.22 -34.18 -27.71
CA TRP A 590 33.75 -33.20 -28.67
C TRP A 590 35.22 -32.85 -28.38
N THR A 591 35.56 -32.69 -27.11
CA THR A 591 36.95 -32.47 -26.67
C THR A 591 37.83 -33.71 -26.88
N TYR A 592 37.30 -34.91 -26.64
CA TYR A 592 38.00 -36.19 -26.83
C TYR A 592 38.29 -36.50 -28.29
N LEU A 593 37.38 -36.12 -29.20
CA LEU A 593 37.53 -36.29 -30.65
C LEU A 593 38.49 -35.28 -31.30
N GLY A 594 39.23 -34.50 -30.50
CA GLY A 594 40.35 -33.68 -30.97
C GLY A 594 39.97 -32.28 -31.50
N TYR A 595 38.73 -31.86 -31.32
CA TYR A 595 38.33 -30.49 -31.62
C TYR A 595 38.59 -29.57 -30.41
N SER A 596 38.94 -28.31 -30.67
CA SER A 596 39.22 -27.34 -29.62
C SER A 596 37.94 -27.03 -28.81
N SER A 597 37.97 -27.30 -27.50
CA SER A 597 36.90 -26.88 -26.60
C SER A 597 36.81 -25.34 -26.57
N PRO A 598 35.60 -24.74 -26.56
CA PRO A 598 35.44 -23.30 -26.38
C PRO A 598 35.94 -22.79 -25.01
N PHE A 599 36.28 -23.70 -24.08
CA PHE A 599 36.90 -23.37 -22.79
C PHE A 599 38.43 -23.35 -22.80
N THR A 600 39.07 -23.86 -23.86
CA THR A 600 40.54 -23.90 -23.98
C THR A 600 40.97 -23.28 -25.30
N ALA A 601 40.91 -21.96 -25.38
CA ALA A 601 41.73 -21.23 -26.34
C ALA A 601 43.17 -21.25 -25.84
N ARG A 602 44.05 -21.95 -26.56
CA ARG A 602 45.50 -21.92 -26.32
C ARG A 602 46.05 -20.73 -27.09
N ASP A 603 46.15 -19.57 -26.45
CA ASP A 603 46.80 -18.42 -27.04
C ASP A 603 48.31 -18.58 -26.93
N GLN A 604 49.00 -18.61 -28.09
CA GLN A 604 50.45 -18.59 -28.19
C GLN A 604 50.91 -17.14 -28.42
N SER A 605 50.64 -16.23 -27.47
CA SER A 605 51.35 -14.96 -27.45
C SER A 605 51.31 -14.27 -26.08
N SER A 606 52.50 -13.98 -25.57
CA SER A 606 52.84 -13.05 -24.47
C SER A 606 52.26 -13.27 -23.06
N ASP A 607 53.19 -13.37 -22.12
CA ASP A 607 52.99 -13.34 -20.68
C ASP A 607 52.20 -12.12 -20.20
N THR A 608 51.38 -12.35 -19.17
CA THR A 608 50.65 -11.37 -18.32
C THR A 608 49.38 -10.72 -18.88
N GLN A 609 48.30 -11.51 -18.98
CA GLN A 609 46.96 -11.08 -18.52
C GLN A 609 46.01 -12.27 -18.31
N ARG A 610 45.90 -12.75 -17.07
CA ARG A 610 44.82 -13.66 -16.66
C ARG A 610 43.52 -12.84 -16.57
N LEU A 611 42.65 -12.94 -17.58
CA LEU A 611 41.31 -12.37 -17.54
C LEU A 611 40.40 -13.20 -16.60
N SER A 612 39.96 -12.56 -15.53
CA SER A 612 39.01 -13.07 -14.54
C SER A 612 37.58 -13.03 -15.11
N ARG A 613 37.21 -14.06 -15.88
CA ARG A 613 35.82 -14.30 -16.36
C ARG A 613 34.83 -14.67 -15.24
N LEU A 614 35.27 -14.63 -13.98
CA LEU A 614 34.45 -14.75 -12.77
C LEU A 614 34.38 -13.44 -11.97
N SER A 615 34.91 -12.33 -12.50
CA SER A 615 34.81 -11.04 -11.84
C SER A 615 33.39 -10.48 -11.92
N TRP A 616 32.96 -9.82 -10.86
CA TRP A 616 31.66 -9.14 -10.77
C TRP A 616 31.46 -8.08 -11.88
N GLN A 617 32.55 -7.51 -12.39
CA GLN A 617 32.51 -6.51 -13.47
C GLN A 617 32.07 -7.12 -14.81
N TYR A 618 32.46 -8.36 -15.10
CA TYR A 618 32.04 -9.09 -16.30
C TYR A 618 30.55 -9.44 -16.25
N TRP A 619 30.10 -10.01 -15.12
CA TRP A 619 28.68 -10.31 -14.93
C TRP A 619 27.79 -9.06 -14.99
N ARG A 620 28.27 -7.92 -14.48
CA ARG A 620 27.55 -6.65 -14.54
C ARG A 620 27.39 -6.11 -15.97
N SER A 621 28.38 -6.29 -16.87
CA SER A 621 28.23 -5.84 -18.27
C SER A 621 27.27 -6.73 -19.06
N VAL A 622 27.25 -8.03 -18.80
CA VAL A 622 26.34 -9.02 -19.42
C VAL A 622 24.87 -8.69 -19.16
N PHE A 623 24.52 -8.13 -18.00
CA PHE A 623 23.14 -7.73 -17.70
C PHE A 623 22.74 -6.34 -18.20
N THR A 624 23.65 -5.53 -18.75
CA THR A 624 23.40 -4.10 -18.97
C THR A 624 23.45 -3.60 -20.42
N THR A 625 24.09 -4.31 -21.35
CA THR A 625 24.34 -3.74 -22.70
C THR A 625 23.85 -4.62 -23.84
N GLY A 626 22.58 -5.04 -23.81
CA GLY A 626 22.01 -5.96 -24.81
C GLY A 626 22.39 -5.61 -26.25
N ASP A 627 23.24 -6.43 -26.87
CA ASP A 627 23.37 -6.54 -28.32
C ASP A 627 24.03 -7.86 -28.79
N SER A 628 23.64 -8.25 -30.01
CA SER A 628 24.08 -9.29 -30.97
C SER A 628 24.37 -10.76 -30.60
N ASP A 629 24.60 -11.18 -29.35
CA ASP A 629 24.76 -12.63 -29.03
C ASP A 629 23.43 -13.38 -28.82
N ILE A 630 22.31 -12.71 -29.12
CA ILE A 630 20.96 -13.28 -29.11
C ILE A 630 20.84 -14.47 -30.08
N ASP A 631 21.61 -14.49 -31.18
CA ASP A 631 21.60 -15.61 -32.13
C ASP A 631 22.14 -16.92 -31.53
N PHE A 632 23.06 -16.84 -30.56
CA PHE A 632 23.61 -18.03 -29.90
C PHE A 632 22.62 -18.65 -28.91
N VAL A 633 21.92 -17.80 -28.15
CA VAL A 633 20.86 -18.26 -27.24
C VAL A 633 19.64 -18.74 -28.03
N LEU A 634 19.27 -18.08 -29.14
CA LEU A 634 18.20 -18.53 -30.03
C LEU A 634 18.57 -19.82 -30.76
N ALA A 635 19.83 -20.05 -31.13
CA ALA A 635 20.28 -21.31 -31.71
C ALA A 635 20.19 -22.48 -30.71
N ILE A 636 20.61 -22.26 -29.46
CA ILE A 636 20.46 -23.25 -28.38
C ILE A 636 18.99 -23.54 -28.11
N VAL A 637 18.17 -22.50 -28.00
CA VAL A 637 16.71 -22.64 -27.80
C VAL A 637 16.07 -23.35 -29.00
N GLY A 638 16.50 -23.08 -30.23
CA GLY A 638 16.03 -23.72 -31.45
C GLY A 638 16.37 -25.22 -31.49
N VAL A 639 17.60 -25.59 -31.15
CA VAL A 639 18.04 -27.00 -31.08
C VAL A 639 17.31 -27.75 -29.97
N VAL A 640 17.15 -27.14 -28.80
CA VAL A 640 16.39 -27.72 -27.67
C VAL A 640 14.91 -27.88 -28.02
N SER A 641 14.31 -26.92 -28.72
CA SER A 641 12.91 -26.97 -29.16
C SER A 641 12.68 -28.04 -30.22
N LEU A 642 13.61 -28.22 -31.17
CA LEU A 642 13.54 -29.26 -32.19
C LEU A 642 13.70 -30.67 -31.58
N ALA A 643 14.62 -30.83 -30.61
CA ALA A 643 14.78 -32.07 -29.87
C ALA A 643 13.54 -32.40 -29.03
N ALA A 644 12.93 -31.40 -28.38
CA ALA A 644 11.69 -31.57 -27.62
C ALA A 644 10.50 -31.94 -28.52
N ALA A 645 10.36 -31.30 -29.69
CA ALA A 645 9.30 -31.62 -30.66
C ALA A 645 9.45 -33.02 -31.24
N THR A 646 10.69 -33.45 -31.49
CA THR A 646 11.00 -34.81 -31.97
C THR A 646 10.71 -35.86 -30.89
N ALA A 647 11.07 -35.57 -29.63
CA ALA A 647 10.73 -36.42 -28.49
C ALA A 647 9.21 -36.54 -28.28
N PHE A 648 8.45 -35.46 -28.51
CA PHE A 648 6.99 -35.46 -28.45
C PHE A 648 6.36 -36.25 -29.60
N TYR A 649 6.93 -36.19 -30.80
CA TYR A 649 6.44 -36.91 -31.99
C TYR A 649 6.64 -38.43 -31.90
N PHE A 650 7.69 -38.88 -31.21
CA PHE A 650 8.00 -40.31 -31.02
C PHE A 650 7.56 -40.88 -29.66
N ALA A 651 6.97 -40.07 -28.77
CA ALA A 651 6.37 -40.56 -27.55
C ALA A 651 5.03 -41.26 -27.88
N PRO A 652 4.87 -42.57 -27.59
CA PRO A 652 3.62 -43.26 -27.91
C PRO A 652 2.47 -42.71 -27.04
N PRO A 653 1.28 -42.46 -27.60
CA PRO A 653 0.12 -42.05 -26.82
C PRO A 653 -0.46 -43.31 -26.16
N ALA A 654 -0.12 -43.55 -24.91
CA ALA A 654 -0.84 -44.50 -24.09
C ALA A 654 -0.96 -43.94 -22.68
N GLU A 655 -2.16 -43.46 -22.35
CA GLU A 655 -2.56 -43.26 -20.96
C GLU A 655 -2.43 -44.64 -20.27
N PRO A 656 -1.70 -44.76 -19.15
CA PRO A 656 -1.60 -46.03 -18.42
C PRO A 656 -3.01 -46.52 -18.04
N GLU A 657 -3.33 -47.80 -18.21
CA GLU A 657 -4.68 -48.35 -17.96
C GLU A 657 -5.24 -47.99 -16.57
N TRP A 658 -4.38 -47.87 -15.56
CA TRP A 658 -4.79 -47.44 -14.21
C TRP A 658 -5.21 -45.97 -14.15
N ALA A 659 -4.61 -45.10 -14.96
CA ALA A 659 -4.93 -43.69 -15.07
C ALA A 659 -6.25 -43.49 -15.84
N GLU A 660 -6.45 -44.25 -16.92
CA GLU A 660 -7.73 -44.28 -17.66
C GLU A 660 -8.87 -44.81 -16.76
N ALA A 661 -8.63 -45.91 -16.03
CA ALA A 661 -9.61 -46.45 -15.08
C ALA A 661 -9.91 -45.49 -13.91
N ALA A 662 -8.89 -44.76 -13.40
CA ALA A 662 -9.08 -43.75 -12.37
C ALA A 662 -9.84 -42.52 -12.89
N ARG A 663 -9.59 -42.11 -14.14
CA ARG A 663 -10.29 -41.00 -14.78
C ARG A 663 -11.75 -41.34 -15.06
N LEU A 664 -12.04 -42.53 -15.57
CA LEU A 664 -13.41 -43.00 -15.78
C LEU A 664 -14.19 -43.12 -14.47
N ARG A 665 -13.56 -43.59 -13.38
CA ARG A 665 -14.17 -43.56 -12.03
C ARG A 665 -14.41 -42.14 -11.53
N ALA A 666 -13.46 -41.23 -11.72
CA ALA A 666 -13.59 -39.84 -11.31
C ALA A 666 -14.67 -39.09 -12.10
N GLU A 667 -14.79 -39.36 -13.41
CA GLU A 667 -15.85 -38.82 -14.27
C GLU A 667 -17.23 -39.38 -13.87
N GLY A 668 -17.32 -40.67 -13.53
CA GLY A 668 -18.53 -41.28 -12.97
C GLY A 668 -18.98 -40.60 -11.68
N MET A 669 -18.07 -40.45 -10.70
CA MET A 669 -18.37 -39.76 -9.45
C MET A 669 -18.74 -38.28 -9.65
N LYS A 670 -18.07 -37.57 -10.57
CA LYS A 670 -18.40 -36.18 -10.89
C LYS A 670 -19.79 -36.05 -11.51
N LYS A 671 -20.20 -36.96 -12.41
CA LYS A 671 -21.55 -36.98 -12.99
C LYS A 671 -22.61 -37.25 -11.91
N GLU A 672 -22.33 -38.16 -10.99
CA GLU A 672 -23.24 -38.51 -9.90
C GLU A 672 -23.38 -37.36 -8.88
N GLN A 673 -22.27 -36.68 -8.54
CA GLN A 673 -22.28 -35.48 -7.70
C GLN A 673 -23.00 -34.31 -8.38
N ALA A 674 -22.75 -34.07 -9.67
CA ALA A 674 -23.44 -33.02 -10.43
C ALA A 674 -24.95 -33.29 -10.54
N ALA A 675 -25.36 -34.56 -10.71
CA ALA A 675 -26.76 -34.95 -10.71
C ALA A 675 -27.41 -34.78 -9.33
N ALA A 676 -26.71 -35.11 -8.24
CA ALA A 676 -27.19 -34.90 -6.88
C ALA A 676 -27.31 -33.41 -6.54
N GLU A 677 -26.38 -32.58 -7.00
CA GLU A 677 -26.41 -31.13 -6.80
C GLU A 677 -27.51 -30.45 -7.62
N ALA A 678 -27.73 -30.90 -8.86
CA ALA A 678 -28.87 -30.46 -9.68
C ALA A 678 -30.21 -30.79 -9.04
N ARG A 679 -30.36 -31.99 -8.44
CA ARG A 679 -31.56 -32.37 -7.68
C ARG A 679 -31.77 -31.46 -6.47
N ARG A 680 -30.72 -31.21 -5.67
CA ARG A 680 -30.80 -30.31 -4.51
C ARG A 680 -31.15 -28.87 -4.90
N ARG A 681 -30.59 -28.35 -6.00
CA ARG A 681 -30.95 -27.00 -6.51
C ARG A 681 -32.40 -26.95 -6.95
N THR A 682 -32.88 -27.99 -7.62
CA THR A 682 -34.28 -28.11 -8.04
C THR A 682 -35.21 -28.16 -6.84
N GLU A 683 -34.90 -29.00 -5.83
CA GLU A 683 -35.65 -29.08 -4.57
C GLU A 683 -35.65 -27.76 -3.80
N ALA A 684 -34.51 -27.08 -3.70
CA ALA A 684 -34.39 -25.77 -3.05
C ALA A 684 -35.20 -24.69 -3.79
N GLN A 685 -35.20 -24.72 -5.12
CA GLN A 685 -35.98 -23.79 -5.94
C GLN A 685 -37.50 -24.04 -5.76
N TYR A 686 -37.95 -25.29 -5.72
CA TYR A 686 -39.35 -25.63 -5.41
C TYR A 686 -39.72 -25.20 -3.98
N ALA A 687 -38.87 -25.44 -2.99
CA ALA A 687 -39.10 -25.02 -1.61
C ALA A 687 -39.19 -23.49 -1.48
N TRP A 688 -38.34 -22.75 -2.21
CA TRP A 688 -38.37 -21.29 -2.24
C TRP A 688 -39.65 -20.76 -2.90
N MET A 689 -40.07 -21.33 -4.03
CA MET A 689 -41.33 -20.96 -4.69
C MET A 689 -42.54 -21.23 -3.79
N ALA A 690 -42.57 -22.38 -3.10
CA ALA A 690 -43.62 -22.70 -2.15
C ALA A 690 -43.67 -21.71 -0.97
N ALA A 691 -42.51 -21.31 -0.44
CA ALA A 691 -42.42 -20.31 0.62
C ALA A 691 -42.91 -18.92 0.17
N GLN A 692 -42.57 -18.50 -1.05
CA GLN A 692 -43.07 -17.25 -1.65
C GLN A 692 -44.59 -17.26 -1.82
N GLN A 693 -45.14 -18.37 -2.32
CA GLN A 693 -46.58 -18.51 -2.48
C GLN A 693 -47.31 -18.47 -1.12
N GLN A 694 -46.76 -19.12 -0.10
CA GLN A 694 -47.31 -19.09 1.25
C GLN A 694 -47.24 -17.68 1.86
N GLN A 695 -46.16 -16.95 1.62
CA GLN A 695 -46.01 -15.56 2.07
C GLN A 695 -47.02 -14.62 1.38
N GLN A 696 -47.25 -14.79 0.07
CA GLN A 696 -48.27 -14.03 -0.66
C GLN A 696 -49.68 -14.34 -0.15
N GLN A 697 -50.00 -15.62 0.13
CA GLN A 697 -51.29 -15.99 0.73
C GLN A 697 -51.49 -15.37 2.12
N GLN A 698 -50.44 -15.34 2.95
CA GLN A 698 -50.50 -14.69 4.26
C GLN A 698 -50.67 -13.17 4.16
N GLN A 699 -50.02 -12.52 3.20
CA GLN A 699 -50.19 -11.09 2.92
C GLN A 699 -51.60 -10.77 2.41
N ALA A 700 -52.14 -11.57 1.50
CA ALA A 700 -53.50 -11.44 1.01
C ALA A 700 -54.53 -11.63 2.14
N GLN A 701 -54.35 -12.64 3.01
CA GLN A 701 -55.20 -12.83 4.18
C GLN A 701 -55.07 -11.69 5.21
N ALA A 702 -53.88 -11.13 5.40
CA ALA A 702 -53.67 -9.99 6.28
C ALA A 702 -54.36 -8.72 5.74
N GLN A 703 -54.32 -8.49 4.42
CA GLN A 703 -55.04 -7.40 3.76
C GLN A 703 -56.56 -7.58 3.84
N LEU A 704 -57.07 -8.80 3.68
CA LEU A 704 -58.49 -9.12 3.85
C LEU A 704 -58.99 -8.88 5.29
N ARG A 705 -58.12 -9.05 6.31
CA ARG A 705 -58.45 -8.74 7.72
C ARG A 705 -58.42 -7.25 8.04
N GLN A 706 -57.80 -6.41 7.21
CA GLN A 706 -57.73 -4.96 7.39
C GLN A 706 -58.82 -4.21 6.59
N GLY A 707 -59.53 -4.87 5.68
CA GLY A 707 -60.69 -4.32 4.98
C GLY A 707 -61.94 -4.31 5.88
N GLY A 708 -62.51 -3.13 6.12
CA GLY A 708 -63.75 -2.96 6.88
C GLY A 708 -64.96 -3.62 6.23
N PRO A 709 -66.07 -3.81 6.97
CA PRO A 709 -67.24 -4.56 6.53
C PRO A 709 -68.01 -3.75 5.46
N GLY A 710 -67.68 -3.96 4.20
CA GLY A 710 -68.34 -3.29 3.07
C GLY A 710 -68.21 -4.03 1.73
N ASP A 711 -67.11 -4.74 1.50
CA ASP A 711 -66.79 -5.28 0.15
C ASP A 711 -66.87 -6.81 0.05
N GLY A 712 -67.59 -7.47 0.96
CA GLY A 712 -67.67 -8.93 1.06
C GLY A 712 -68.52 -9.65 0.01
N VAL A 713 -69.13 -8.96 -0.95
CA VAL A 713 -70.05 -9.60 -1.92
C VAL A 713 -69.41 -9.79 -3.31
N TRP A 714 -68.38 -9.02 -3.66
CA TRP A 714 -67.76 -9.10 -4.99
C TRP A 714 -66.58 -10.08 -5.09
N VAL A 715 -65.95 -10.44 -3.96
CA VAL A 715 -64.75 -11.27 -3.95
C VAL A 715 -65.05 -12.77 -3.97
N ASP A 716 -66.16 -13.20 -3.34
CA ASP A 716 -66.56 -14.62 -3.34
C ASP A 716 -66.96 -15.11 -4.74
N GLN A 717 -67.46 -14.23 -5.61
CA GLN A 717 -67.75 -14.57 -7.01
C GLN A 717 -66.49 -14.69 -7.88
N ALA A 718 -65.44 -13.92 -7.60
CA ALA A 718 -64.19 -13.99 -8.36
C ALA A 718 -63.36 -15.26 -8.02
N LEU A 719 -63.38 -15.69 -6.76
CA LEU A 719 -62.70 -16.90 -6.31
C LEU A 719 -63.40 -18.19 -6.77
N ALA A 720 -64.72 -18.18 -6.94
CA ALA A 720 -65.46 -19.32 -7.50
C ALA A 720 -65.24 -19.52 -9.01
N GLN A 721 -64.79 -18.49 -9.74
CA GLN A 721 -64.64 -18.52 -11.20
C GLN A 721 -63.22 -18.78 -11.71
N GLY A 722 -62.24 -19.00 -10.83
CA GLY A 722 -60.89 -19.45 -11.24
C GLY A 722 -60.16 -18.49 -12.20
N GLN A 723 -60.50 -17.20 -12.21
CA GLN A 723 -59.87 -16.19 -13.05
C GLN A 723 -59.03 -15.22 -12.22
N VAL A 724 -57.92 -15.69 -11.65
CA VAL A 724 -56.75 -14.83 -11.41
C VAL A 724 -55.51 -15.69 -11.65
N ALA A 725 -55.01 -15.65 -12.88
CA ALA A 725 -53.65 -16.08 -13.18
C ALA A 725 -52.73 -14.86 -13.04
N ALA A 726 -51.81 -14.93 -12.09
CA ALA A 726 -50.58 -14.14 -12.03
C ALA A 726 -49.45 -15.07 -11.61
#